data_AF-H5XN65-F1
#
_entry.id   AF-H5XN65-F1
#
_cell.length_a   1.000
_cell.length_b   1.000
_cell.length_c   1.000
_cell.angle_alpha   90.00
_cell.angle_beta   90.00
_cell.angle_gamma   90.00
#
_symmetry.space_group_name_H-M   'P 1'
#
loop_
_entity.id
_entity.type
_entity.pdbx_description
1 polymer ?
#
loop_
_entity_poly.entity_id
_entity_poly.type
_entity_poly.pdbx_seq_one_letter_code
_entity_poly.pdbx_strand_id
1 'polypeptide(L)'
;MQSNFGFLRVDWPELFEDANRAEWLAFLDPRTSCFYARRTLEHVVLWLYEAERSLGRPYRNDLKARLHESAFLDLVGTEMQAKMNLIRVQGNNAVHGKRPVRQGDSTAVVRELFQVAVWLGRNYARHADSRPAAGIMFDLGLLPKPGAVREQAKKTRDELKRLEAELQAKDEALAEERRKSGDLDAQIAQLRAEVAEAKRANQARPDEHDYDEAATRDHYIDLLLREAGWPLDQPQDREYEVTGMPTRTGGGYIDYVLWDDDGKPLAVVEAKRARRDPEEGKHQAKLYADCLEERFGQRPLIYYTNGFRHHFWDDKRYPTREVQGFHTKDELRLTIQRRTSRRPLAEATINRDIVDRDYQHCAIRRINERFEKENQRKALVVMATGAGKTRTTVALVDVLLRCNWVKRVLFLADRTALVKQATNVFKAHLPESAPVNLLEEKEDTGARVYVSTYQTMLGMLNADEGDERRFSIGYFDLVIIDEAHRSVYRKYKSIFSYFDSLLVGLTATPRDEIDRDTYGLFNLERGVPTDAYPLERAIKEKWLVPYRVIEVPLKIQTRGLRYSELSEEEKAHWDELEWDPDGDAKPTEIRGEEVGTWVFNRDTVDKMLEMVMTCGLTVAGGDRLGKTIIFAKNQKHANFIAERFDAIYPEHSGKFAQVITNNVKHAQSIIDDFSTPDREPHIAISVDMLDTGIDVPEVVNLVFFKTVHSRTKFWQMIGRGTRLAPDLFAPGQAKTEFYIFDFCRNFEFFDMNPQLSEPRVPVPLSQKLFQARLELLAAIDSDGDPDDEPLRRDVADLLHRIVRGMNVGNIEVRPHRRWVERYADRAAWDSLGAQAHADIAEHLSGLPSAERDDDEQAKRFDYLTLRLQLCVLRAEPGFERLRDTVWEIAESLLTRTNIPAVKQQAELLESLTDERWWINVTPAMLEEVRRRVRGLVKLIDRTNRNPVYSDFIDEYGEVVERPYERSDAGAQVDMERFHAKVRDFLHRHDDNLALQKLRRNRPLTETDLSELEHLLVESGEFDEAALRRSIEEARGLGAFIRSLVGLERESVVEALSEFLDATTFSSKQIDFVKLIVDHLTHNGMMEPSALYDPPFVDHAPSGPEVLFPSERLNQLHVRLAEINARASAS
;
A
#
# COMPACT_ATOMS: atom_id res chain seq x y z
N MET A 1 -25.23 56.56 27.41
CA MET A 1 -25.98 56.09 26.22
C MET A 1 -26.76 54.85 26.61
N GLN A 2 -27.99 54.77 26.13
CA GLN A 2 -28.83 53.56 26.22
C GLN A 2 -28.28 52.55 25.19
N SER A 3 -28.10 51.29 25.59
CA SER A 3 -27.49 50.22 24.78
C SER A 3 -28.28 48.93 25.02
N ASN A 4 -28.44 48.09 23.98
CA ASN A 4 -29.07 46.77 24.11
C ASN A 4 -28.33 45.90 25.13
N PHE A 5 -27.01 46.09 25.27
CA PHE A 5 -26.17 45.31 26.18
C PHE A 5 -26.02 45.91 27.57
N GLY A 6 -26.82 46.93 27.91
CA GLY A 6 -26.66 47.71 29.15
C GLY A 6 -26.65 46.87 30.44
N PHE A 7 -27.34 45.73 30.45
CA PHE A 7 -27.39 44.80 31.58
C PHE A 7 -26.07 44.04 31.81
N LEU A 8 -25.12 44.02 30.86
CA LEU A 8 -23.82 43.39 31.11
C LEU A 8 -22.89 44.25 31.99
N ARG A 9 -23.19 45.54 32.15
CA ARG A 9 -22.24 46.55 32.65
C ARG A 9 -21.72 46.29 34.07
N VAL A 10 -22.54 45.71 34.95
CA VAL A 10 -22.20 45.54 36.37
C VAL A 10 -21.42 44.24 36.57
N ASP A 11 -21.94 43.10 36.10
CA ASP A 11 -21.29 41.80 36.30
C ASP A 11 -20.15 41.49 35.32
N TRP A 12 -20.21 42.03 34.10
CA TRP A 12 -19.26 41.76 33.02
C TRP A 12 -18.86 43.04 32.25
N PRO A 13 -18.15 43.98 32.89
CA PRO A 13 -17.79 45.26 32.27
C PRO A 13 -16.95 45.10 30.99
N GLU A 14 -16.02 44.15 30.96
CA GLU A 14 -15.19 43.85 29.77
C GLU A 14 -16.04 43.33 28.60
N LEU A 15 -17.04 42.46 28.87
CA LEU A 15 -17.98 41.98 27.86
C LEU A 15 -18.87 43.12 27.35
N PHE A 16 -19.32 44.01 28.24
CA PHE A 16 -20.11 45.17 27.88
C PHE A 16 -19.35 46.10 26.92
N GLU A 17 -18.06 46.36 27.15
CA GLU A 17 -17.27 47.22 26.27
C GLU A 17 -17.19 46.68 24.84
N ASP A 18 -16.85 45.40 24.68
CA ASP A 18 -16.72 44.79 23.35
C ASP A 18 -18.10 44.66 22.67
N ALA A 19 -19.15 44.28 23.42
CA ALA A 19 -20.51 44.18 22.89
C ALA A 19 -21.07 45.54 22.45
N ASN A 20 -20.82 46.59 23.23
CA ASN A 20 -21.23 47.95 22.90
C ASN A 20 -20.45 48.50 21.69
N ARG A 21 -19.19 48.09 21.49
CA ARG A 21 -18.45 48.40 20.24
C ARG A 21 -19.04 47.67 19.04
N ALA A 22 -19.41 46.39 19.19
CA ALA A 22 -20.07 45.63 18.14
C ALA A 22 -21.41 46.28 17.75
N GLU A 23 -22.23 46.67 18.74
CA GLU A 23 -23.49 47.39 18.56
C GLU A 23 -23.28 48.72 17.83
N TRP A 24 -22.36 49.55 18.31
CA TRP A 24 -22.16 50.89 17.78
C TRP A 24 -21.66 50.88 16.33
N LEU A 25 -20.91 49.86 15.95
CA LEU A 25 -20.34 49.72 14.60
C LEU A 25 -21.25 48.99 13.61
N ALA A 26 -22.39 48.42 14.03
CA ALA A 26 -23.21 47.51 13.21
C ALA A 26 -23.57 48.06 11.81
N PHE A 27 -23.93 49.34 11.72
CA PHE A 27 -24.20 50.01 10.43
C PHE A 27 -23.01 50.77 9.85
N LEU A 28 -22.11 51.25 10.71
CA LEU A 28 -21.01 52.15 10.33
C LEU A 28 -19.83 51.38 9.72
N ASP A 29 -19.41 50.32 10.40
CA ASP A 29 -18.36 49.40 9.98
C ASP A 29 -18.79 47.95 10.28
N PRO A 30 -19.59 47.34 9.38
CA PRO A 30 -20.09 45.98 9.53
C PRO A 30 -19.00 44.95 9.80
N ARG A 31 -17.80 45.16 9.24
CA ARG A 31 -16.68 44.23 9.38
C ARG A 31 -16.09 44.32 10.79
N THR A 32 -15.81 45.53 11.27
CA THR A 32 -15.30 45.73 12.63
C THR A 32 -16.35 45.35 13.69
N SER A 33 -17.64 45.52 13.39
CA SER A 33 -18.73 45.05 14.25
C SER A 33 -18.72 43.53 14.44
N CYS A 34 -18.67 42.74 13.36
CA CYS A 34 -18.58 41.28 13.44
C CYS A 34 -17.31 40.78 14.17
N PHE A 35 -16.18 41.50 14.02
CA PHE A 35 -14.96 41.22 14.76
C PHE A 35 -15.19 41.35 16.28
N TYR A 36 -15.72 42.48 16.75
CA TYR A 36 -16.00 42.68 18.17
C TYR A 36 -17.05 41.71 18.70
N ALA A 37 -18.06 41.35 17.90
CA ALA A 37 -19.04 40.36 18.29
C ALA A 37 -18.42 38.97 18.54
N ARG A 38 -17.50 38.51 17.67
CA ARG A 38 -16.73 37.28 17.90
C ARG A 38 -15.83 37.38 19.14
N ARG A 39 -15.16 38.52 19.35
CA ARG A 39 -14.33 38.74 20.55
C ARG A 39 -15.16 38.67 21.83
N THR A 40 -16.32 39.33 21.88
CA THR A 40 -17.24 39.24 23.01
C THR A 40 -17.64 37.78 23.26
N LEU A 41 -18.00 37.04 22.21
CA LEU A 41 -18.33 35.61 22.35
C LEU A 41 -17.15 34.79 22.91
N GLU A 42 -15.94 35.04 22.43
CA GLU A 42 -14.74 34.34 22.91
C GLU A 42 -14.52 34.55 24.40
N HIS A 43 -14.68 35.78 24.88
CA HIS A 43 -14.63 36.11 26.31
C HIS A 43 -15.77 35.47 27.10
N VAL A 44 -17.00 35.42 26.56
CA VAL A 44 -18.13 34.69 27.19
C VAL A 44 -17.78 33.22 27.38
N VAL A 45 -17.26 32.56 26.35
CA VAL A 45 -16.90 31.14 26.40
C VAL A 45 -15.74 30.91 27.37
N LEU A 46 -14.69 31.74 27.33
CA LEU A 46 -13.59 31.69 28.30
C LEU A 46 -14.11 31.78 29.74
N TRP A 47 -14.96 32.77 30.01
CA TRP A 47 -15.55 32.98 31.32
C TRP A 47 -16.40 31.79 31.76
N LEU A 48 -17.17 31.16 30.88
CA LEU A 48 -17.95 29.96 31.20
C LEU A 48 -17.06 28.77 31.60
N TYR A 49 -15.93 28.55 30.92
CA TYR A 49 -14.98 27.49 31.27
C TYR A 49 -14.27 27.75 32.61
N GLU A 50 -14.16 29.00 33.03
CA GLU A 50 -13.66 29.37 34.35
C GLU A 50 -14.73 29.20 35.43
N ALA A 51 -15.94 29.69 35.18
CA ALA A 51 -17.04 29.76 36.13
C ALA A 51 -17.80 28.44 36.33
N GLU A 52 -17.85 27.57 35.32
CA GLU A 52 -18.62 26.31 35.35
C GLU A 52 -17.73 25.11 35.67
N ARG A 53 -18.04 24.39 36.76
CA ARG A 53 -17.27 23.19 37.16
C ARG A 53 -17.49 21.98 36.26
N SER A 54 -18.62 21.92 35.53
CA SER A 54 -18.93 20.79 34.64
C SER A 54 -18.13 20.82 33.33
N LEU A 55 -17.48 21.94 33.02
CA LEU A 55 -16.64 22.08 31.82
C LEU A 55 -15.19 21.69 32.14
N GLY A 56 -14.66 20.71 31.41
CA GLY A 56 -13.29 20.23 31.54
C GLY A 56 -12.30 21.06 30.72
N ARG A 57 -11.03 20.64 30.70
CA ARG A 57 -10.07 21.20 29.73
C ARG A 57 -10.31 20.55 28.36
N PRO A 58 -10.64 21.32 27.31
CA PRO A 58 -10.88 20.77 25.98
C PRO A 58 -9.59 20.21 25.37
N TYR A 59 -9.72 19.27 24.41
CA TYR A 59 -8.58 18.69 23.68
C TYR A 59 -7.75 19.74 22.91
N ARG A 60 -8.40 20.82 22.47
CA ARG A 60 -7.76 22.00 21.87
C ARG A 60 -8.33 23.26 22.51
N ASN A 61 -7.47 24.28 22.67
CA ASN A 61 -7.83 25.54 23.34
C ASN A 61 -8.46 26.59 22.42
N ASP A 62 -8.80 26.26 21.18
CA ASP A 62 -9.45 27.18 20.25
C ASP A 62 -10.98 27.29 20.48
N LEU A 63 -11.56 28.43 20.08
CA LEU A 63 -13.00 28.72 20.27
C LEU A 63 -13.90 27.66 19.61
N LYS A 64 -13.50 27.10 18.46
CA LYS A 64 -14.30 26.08 17.76
C LYS A 64 -14.36 24.79 18.58
N ALA A 65 -13.24 24.32 19.10
CA ALA A 65 -13.16 23.11 19.91
C ALA A 65 -14.02 23.20 21.18
N ARG A 66 -14.01 24.36 21.84
CA ARG A 66 -14.82 24.62 23.03
C ARG A 66 -16.32 24.59 22.75
N LEU A 67 -16.76 25.26 21.67
CA LEU A 67 -18.17 25.27 21.29
C LEU A 67 -18.73 23.89 20.88
N HIS A 68 -17.88 22.91 20.57
CA HIS A 68 -18.30 21.57 20.13
C HIS A 68 -18.00 20.48 21.18
N GLU A 69 -17.55 20.85 22.38
CA GLU A 69 -17.38 19.91 23.48
C GLU A 69 -18.75 19.43 23.98
N SER A 70 -18.90 18.12 24.25
CA SER A 70 -20.19 17.55 24.67
C SER A 70 -20.72 18.19 25.95
N ALA A 71 -19.85 18.41 26.95
CA ALA A 71 -20.24 19.05 28.21
C ALA A 71 -20.69 20.51 28.01
N PHE A 72 -20.15 21.21 27.00
CA PHE A 72 -20.56 22.56 26.65
C PHE A 72 -21.93 22.56 25.95
N LEU A 73 -22.14 21.63 25.01
CA LEU A 73 -23.43 21.41 24.34
C LEU A 73 -24.54 21.09 25.34
N ASP A 74 -24.26 20.22 26.31
CA ASP A 74 -25.21 19.88 27.39
C ASP A 74 -25.55 21.08 28.27
N LEU A 75 -24.60 22.01 28.45
CA LEU A 75 -24.77 23.21 29.27
C LEU A 75 -25.62 24.28 28.59
N VAL A 76 -25.30 24.63 27.34
CA VAL A 76 -25.91 25.77 26.64
C VAL A 76 -27.11 25.36 25.78
N GLY A 77 -27.19 24.09 25.39
CA GLY A 77 -28.17 23.58 24.44
C GLY A 77 -27.83 23.89 22.98
N THR A 78 -28.37 23.07 22.07
CA THR A 78 -28.05 23.14 20.63
C THR A 78 -28.38 24.49 19.99
N GLU A 79 -29.47 25.15 20.44
CA GLU A 79 -29.90 26.45 19.90
C GLU A 79 -28.93 27.58 20.26
N MET A 80 -28.48 27.65 21.51
CA MET A 80 -27.55 28.68 21.91
C MET A 80 -26.17 28.46 21.28
N GLN A 81 -25.74 27.19 21.19
CA GLN A 81 -24.50 26.82 20.50
C GLN A 81 -24.52 27.22 19.03
N ALA A 82 -25.66 27.07 18.35
CA ALA A 82 -25.83 27.49 16.96
C ALA A 82 -25.60 28.99 16.77
N LYS A 83 -26.20 29.81 17.63
CA LYS A 83 -26.04 31.28 17.62
C LYS A 83 -24.58 31.66 17.85
N MET A 84 -23.94 31.04 18.84
CA MET A 84 -22.51 31.21 19.10
C MET A 84 -21.66 30.81 17.88
N ASN A 85 -21.98 29.69 17.22
CA ASN A 85 -21.23 29.25 16.06
C ASN A 85 -21.41 30.17 14.85
N LEU A 86 -22.61 30.72 14.62
CA LEU A 86 -22.86 31.71 13.57
C LEU A 86 -22.02 32.98 13.78
N ILE A 87 -21.98 33.52 15.01
CA ILE A 87 -21.14 34.67 15.38
C ILE A 87 -19.66 34.35 15.13
N ARG A 88 -19.19 33.16 15.53
CA ARG A 88 -17.81 32.72 15.28
C ARG A 88 -17.49 32.71 13.79
N VAL A 89 -18.35 32.10 12.97
CA VAL A 89 -18.08 31.98 11.52
C VAL A 89 -18.09 33.36 10.84
N GLN A 90 -19.08 34.21 11.14
CA GLN A 90 -19.14 35.55 10.57
C GLN A 90 -18.01 36.46 11.05
N GLY A 91 -17.58 36.33 12.30
CA GLY A 91 -16.40 37.03 12.82
C GLY A 91 -15.10 36.59 12.15
N ASN A 92 -14.93 35.29 11.88
CA ASN A 92 -13.80 34.79 11.09
C ASN A 92 -13.81 35.38 9.68
N ASN A 93 -14.98 35.40 9.03
CA ASN A 93 -15.16 36.00 7.70
C ASN A 93 -14.84 37.51 7.69
N ALA A 94 -15.15 38.23 8.78
CA ALA A 94 -14.81 39.64 8.89
C ALA A 94 -13.29 39.89 8.90
N VAL A 95 -12.52 39.03 9.57
CA VAL A 95 -11.05 39.16 9.70
C VAL A 95 -10.29 38.58 8.51
N HIS A 96 -10.73 37.43 7.99
CA HIS A 96 -9.99 36.68 6.97
C HIS A 96 -10.63 36.77 5.57
N GLY A 97 -11.94 37.00 5.50
CA GLY A 97 -12.71 37.01 4.26
C GLY A 97 -12.40 38.18 3.32
N LYS A 98 -12.54 37.92 2.02
CA LYS A 98 -12.23 38.88 0.94
C LYS A 98 -13.41 39.80 0.59
N ARG A 99 -14.67 39.34 0.68
CA ARG A 99 -15.84 40.16 0.37
C ARG A 99 -16.22 41.11 1.52
N PRO A 100 -16.81 42.28 1.24
CA PRO A 100 -17.30 43.19 2.28
C PRO A 100 -18.47 42.56 3.04
N VAL A 101 -18.45 42.67 4.37
CA VAL A 101 -19.57 42.24 5.22
C VAL A 101 -20.76 43.17 4.98
N ARG A 102 -21.93 42.63 4.64
CA ARG A 102 -23.14 43.44 4.42
C ARG A 102 -23.66 43.95 5.77
N GLN A 103 -24.31 45.12 5.76
CA GLN A 103 -24.95 45.66 6.96
C GLN A 103 -25.97 44.68 7.55
N GLY A 104 -26.75 43.99 6.70
CA GLY A 104 -27.68 42.94 7.14
C GLY A 104 -26.99 41.83 7.94
N ASP A 105 -25.91 41.26 7.41
CA ASP A 105 -25.16 40.19 8.09
C ASP A 105 -24.59 40.67 9.44
N SER A 106 -24.06 41.89 9.52
CA SER A 106 -23.54 42.46 10.78
C SER A 106 -24.64 42.70 11.80
N THR A 107 -25.78 43.26 11.39
CA THR A 107 -26.92 43.45 12.30
C THR A 107 -27.49 42.12 12.81
N ALA A 108 -27.50 41.08 11.98
CA ALA A 108 -27.88 39.74 12.40
C ALA A 108 -26.89 39.21 13.45
N VAL A 109 -25.59 39.32 13.21
CA VAL A 109 -24.55 38.88 14.17
C VAL A 109 -24.67 39.60 15.52
N VAL A 110 -24.90 40.92 15.52
CA VAL A 110 -25.09 41.69 16.78
C VAL A 110 -26.39 41.28 17.48
N ARG A 111 -27.46 40.99 16.74
CA ARG A 111 -28.70 40.46 17.31
C ARG A 111 -28.48 39.09 17.96
N GLU A 112 -27.74 38.19 17.31
CA GLU A 112 -27.42 36.89 17.92
C GLU A 112 -26.50 37.02 19.13
N LEU A 113 -25.56 37.98 19.10
CA LEU A 113 -24.74 38.29 20.27
C LEU A 113 -25.60 38.77 21.44
N PHE A 114 -26.64 39.57 21.16
CA PHE A 114 -27.61 39.97 22.18
C PHE A 114 -28.35 38.78 22.77
N GLN A 115 -28.76 37.81 21.94
CA GLN A 115 -29.38 36.57 22.43
C GLN A 115 -28.44 35.77 23.35
N VAL A 116 -27.15 35.66 22.99
CA VAL A 116 -26.12 35.04 23.84
C VAL A 116 -25.92 35.80 25.15
N ALA A 117 -25.90 37.13 25.10
CA ALA A 117 -25.76 37.98 26.27
C ALA A 117 -26.97 37.86 27.21
N VAL A 118 -28.20 37.84 26.67
CA VAL A 118 -29.43 37.65 27.46
C VAL A 118 -29.40 36.28 28.13
N TRP A 119 -29.01 35.22 27.42
CA TRP A 119 -28.84 33.88 28.00
C TRP A 119 -27.81 33.87 29.14
N LEU A 120 -26.65 34.53 28.95
CA LEU A 120 -25.63 34.65 29.99
C LEU A 120 -26.18 35.40 31.21
N GLY A 121 -26.75 36.59 31.01
CA GLY A 121 -27.30 37.42 32.09
C GLY A 121 -28.42 36.72 32.84
N ARG A 122 -29.31 36.04 32.12
CA ARG A 122 -30.39 35.26 32.70
C ARG A 122 -29.86 34.16 33.61
N ASN A 123 -28.91 33.36 33.14
CA ASN A 123 -28.44 32.19 33.88
C ASN A 123 -27.41 32.54 34.97
N TYR A 124 -26.58 33.56 34.75
CA TYR A 124 -25.35 33.76 35.51
C TYR A 124 -25.25 35.13 36.22
N ALA A 125 -26.20 36.05 36.05
CA ALA A 125 -26.11 37.36 36.70
C ALA A 125 -26.16 37.24 38.23
N ARG A 126 -25.18 37.85 38.89
CA ARG A 126 -25.05 37.90 40.35
C ARG A 126 -25.84 39.07 40.92
N HIS A 127 -25.81 40.20 40.22
CA HIS A 127 -26.50 41.43 40.62
C HIS A 127 -27.87 41.56 39.93
N ALA A 128 -28.84 42.15 40.63
CA ALA A 128 -30.18 42.37 40.07
C ALA A 128 -30.15 43.28 38.82
N ASP A 129 -29.27 44.28 38.81
CA ASP A 129 -29.09 45.20 37.69
C ASP A 129 -28.46 44.55 36.45
N SER A 130 -27.77 43.41 36.63
CA SER A 130 -27.22 42.65 35.51
C SER A 130 -28.19 41.63 34.91
N ARG A 131 -29.36 41.48 35.53
CA ARG A 131 -30.38 40.56 35.03
C ARG A 131 -31.15 41.25 33.91
N PRO A 132 -31.25 40.63 32.72
CA PRO A 132 -32.09 41.16 31.66
C PRO A 132 -33.56 41.21 32.10
N ALA A 133 -34.29 42.22 31.65
CA ALA A 133 -35.73 42.30 31.87
C ALA A 133 -36.45 41.13 31.17
N ALA A 134 -37.58 40.68 31.73
CA ALA A 134 -38.37 39.60 31.13
C ALA A 134 -38.85 40.02 29.73
N GLY A 135 -38.58 39.17 28.72
CA GLY A 135 -38.95 39.44 27.33
C GLY A 135 -38.23 40.63 26.68
N ILE A 136 -37.02 40.98 27.13
CA ILE A 136 -36.24 42.08 26.54
C ILE A 136 -35.95 41.82 25.06
N MET A 137 -36.45 42.68 24.17
CA MET A 137 -36.22 42.53 22.74
C MET A 137 -35.04 43.38 22.27
N PHE A 138 -34.37 42.90 21.21
CA PHE A 138 -33.32 43.66 20.55
C PHE A 138 -33.92 44.88 19.82
N ASP A 139 -33.49 46.08 20.19
CA ASP A 139 -33.95 47.33 19.59
C ASP A 139 -32.99 47.82 18.50
N LEU A 140 -33.42 47.68 17.24
CA LEU A 140 -32.71 48.20 16.06
C LEU A 140 -32.59 49.73 16.08
N GLY A 141 -33.48 50.44 16.79
CA GLY A 141 -33.47 51.89 16.92
C GLY A 141 -32.30 52.44 17.75
N LEU A 142 -31.68 51.61 18.59
CA LEU A 142 -30.49 51.96 19.37
C LEU A 142 -29.19 51.90 18.56
N LEU A 143 -29.22 51.29 17.36
CA LEU A 143 -28.05 51.24 16.47
C LEU A 143 -27.78 52.61 15.83
N PRO A 144 -26.54 53.11 15.83
CA PRO A 144 -26.21 54.40 15.21
C PRO A 144 -26.50 54.39 13.70
N LYS A 145 -27.36 55.32 13.24
CA LYS A 145 -27.71 55.44 11.82
C LYS A 145 -26.58 56.14 11.03
N PRO A 146 -26.30 55.72 9.78
CA PRO A 146 -25.37 56.42 8.90
C PRO A 146 -25.77 57.88 8.74
N GLY A 147 -24.88 58.83 9.10
CA GLY A 147 -25.11 60.28 8.99
C GLY A 147 -25.33 61.05 10.30
N ALA A 148 -25.60 60.37 11.43
CA ALA A 148 -25.77 61.03 12.74
C ALA A 148 -24.46 61.27 13.51
N VAL A 149 -23.35 60.68 13.02
CA VAL A 149 -22.03 60.70 13.66
C VAL A 149 -20.97 60.95 12.58
N ARG A 150 -19.89 61.67 12.91
CA ARG A 150 -18.73 61.88 12.02
C ARG A 150 -18.21 60.51 11.57
N GLU A 151 -18.21 60.24 10.27
CA GLU A 151 -17.80 58.94 9.70
C GLU A 151 -16.43 58.53 10.25
N GLN A 152 -16.39 57.44 11.03
CA GLN A 152 -15.13 56.79 11.37
C GLN A 152 -14.62 56.05 10.12
N ALA A 153 -13.32 56.10 9.88
CA ALA A 153 -12.69 55.36 8.79
C ALA A 153 -12.91 53.86 9.01
N LYS A 154 -13.51 53.18 8.01
CA LYS A 154 -13.69 51.73 8.01
C LYS A 154 -12.33 51.05 8.07
N LYS A 155 -12.14 50.13 9.00
CA LYS A 155 -10.87 49.42 9.12
C LYS A 155 -10.68 48.44 7.97
N THR A 156 -9.49 48.42 7.40
CA THR A 156 -9.09 47.43 6.41
C THR A 156 -8.87 46.06 7.07
N ARG A 157 -8.88 45.01 6.25
CA ARG A 157 -8.62 43.64 6.71
C ARG A 157 -7.29 43.51 7.46
N ASP A 158 -6.24 44.13 6.93
CA ASP A 158 -4.90 44.01 7.50
C ASP A 158 -4.76 44.80 8.80
N GLU A 159 -5.50 45.90 8.95
CA GLU A 159 -5.63 46.63 10.22
C GLU A 159 -6.41 45.82 11.27
N LEU A 160 -7.44 45.07 10.87
CA LEU A 160 -8.15 44.18 11.79
C LEU A 160 -7.30 42.99 12.24
N LYS A 161 -6.49 42.39 11.36
CA LYS A 161 -5.53 41.35 11.74
C LYS A 161 -4.49 41.85 12.72
N ARG A 162 -3.97 43.08 12.51
CA ARG A 162 -3.04 43.72 13.45
C ARG A 162 -3.70 44.00 14.79
N LEU A 163 -4.96 44.47 14.77
CA LEU A 163 -5.74 44.71 15.98
C LEU A 163 -6.01 43.41 16.75
N GLU A 164 -6.34 42.31 16.06
CA GLU A 164 -6.52 40.98 16.67
C GLU A 164 -5.24 40.54 17.38
N ALA A 165 -4.08 40.64 16.72
CA ALA A 165 -2.79 40.29 17.31
C ALA A 165 -2.42 41.21 18.51
N GLU A 166 -2.69 42.51 18.43
CA GLU A 166 -2.41 43.46 19.53
C GLU A 166 -3.28 43.18 20.76
N LEU A 167 -4.58 42.92 20.55
CA LEU A 167 -5.50 42.61 21.64
C LEU A 167 -5.18 41.25 22.26
N GLN A 168 -4.87 40.24 21.46
CA GLN A 168 -4.48 38.93 21.96
C GLN A 168 -3.20 39.00 22.81
N ALA A 169 -2.19 39.76 22.38
CA ALA A 169 -0.98 39.97 23.16
C ALA A 169 -1.25 40.69 24.50
N LYS A 170 -2.21 41.63 24.53
CA LYS A 170 -2.64 42.29 25.78
C LYS A 170 -3.36 41.32 26.71
N ASP A 171 -4.25 40.49 26.19
CA ASP A 171 -5.00 39.50 26.97
C ASP A 171 -4.05 38.44 27.57
N GLU A 172 -3.06 37.97 26.80
CA GLU A 172 -2.02 37.04 27.26
C GLU A 172 -1.15 37.67 28.36
N ALA A 173 -0.74 38.94 28.20
CA ALA A 173 0.01 39.66 29.22
C ALA A 173 -0.78 39.83 30.52
N LEU A 174 -2.07 40.17 30.43
CA LEU A 174 -2.97 40.33 31.57
C LEU A 174 -3.22 38.99 32.29
N ALA A 175 -3.38 37.90 31.53
CA ALA A 175 -3.54 36.55 32.08
C ALA A 175 -2.27 36.08 32.82
N GLU A 176 -1.10 36.41 32.28
CA GLU A 176 0.20 36.09 32.89
C GLU A 176 0.44 36.92 34.18
N GLU A 177 0.03 38.19 34.20
CA GLU A 177 0.08 39.04 35.39
C GLU A 177 -0.85 38.52 36.50
N ARG A 178 -2.08 38.12 36.15
CA ARG A 178 -3.04 37.49 37.08
C ARG A 178 -2.50 36.18 37.66
N ARG A 179 -1.79 35.36 36.86
CA ARG A 179 -1.14 34.12 37.32
C ARG A 179 -0.01 34.38 38.33
N LYS A 180 0.78 35.44 38.14
CA LYS A 180 1.89 35.80 39.03
C LYS A 180 1.44 36.29 40.40
N SER A 181 0.19 36.73 40.54
CA SER A 181 -0.37 37.24 41.81
C SER A 181 -0.63 36.15 42.88
N GLY A 182 -0.44 34.86 42.58
CA GLY A 182 -0.50 33.75 43.57
C GLY A 182 -1.88 33.41 44.15
N ASP A 183 -2.88 34.27 43.96
CA ASP A 183 -4.22 34.18 44.57
C ASP A 183 -5.32 33.74 43.56
N LEU A 184 -4.91 33.36 42.34
CA LEU A 184 -5.81 33.06 41.22
C LEU A 184 -6.72 31.86 41.51
N ASP A 185 -6.19 30.79 42.10
CA ASP A 185 -6.96 29.58 42.40
C ASP A 185 -8.03 29.84 43.48
N ALA A 186 -7.72 30.70 44.46
CA ALA A 186 -8.67 31.11 45.50
C ALA A 186 -9.78 32.00 44.92
N GLN A 187 -9.43 32.94 44.04
CA GLN A 187 -10.38 33.80 43.34
C GLN A 187 -11.31 33.01 42.40
N ILE A 188 -10.78 32.04 41.65
CA ILE A 188 -11.58 31.13 40.80
C ILE A 188 -12.53 30.28 41.67
N ALA A 189 -12.06 29.78 42.81
CA ALA A 189 -12.90 28.99 43.72
C ALA A 189 -14.05 29.83 44.31
N GLN A 190 -13.78 31.08 44.70
CA GLN A 190 -14.79 32.03 45.17
C GLN A 190 -15.79 32.37 44.06
N LEU A 191 -15.30 32.73 42.87
CA LEU A 191 -16.14 33.04 41.70
C LEU A 191 -17.10 31.88 41.37
N ARG A 192 -16.59 30.64 41.37
CA ARG A 192 -17.40 29.43 41.14
C ARG A 192 -18.49 29.25 42.20
N ALA A 193 -18.23 29.60 43.45
CA ALA A 193 -19.22 29.50 44.53
C ALA A 193 -20.33 30.54 44.36
N GLU A 194 -19.98 31.80 44.13
CA GLU A 194 -20.92 32.91 43.87
C GLU A 194 -21.78 32.63 42.64
N VAL A 195 -21.16 32.15 41.55
CA VAL A 195 -21.85 31.79 40.32
C VAL A 195 -22.80 30.62 40.51
N ALA A 196 -22.41 29.57 41.25
CA ALA A 196 -23.29 28.42 41.52
C ALA A 196 -24.52 28.79 42.37
N GLU A 197 -24.40 29.79 43.25
CA GLU A 197 -25.53 30.35 43.99
C GLU A 197 -26.45 31.16 43.07
N ALA A 198 -25.88 32.10 42.29
CA ALA A 198 -26.63 32.91 41.33
C ALA A 198 -27.38 32.04 40.31
N LYS A 199 -26.73 31.01 39.76
CA LYS A 199 -27.31 30.07 38.79
C LYS A 199 -28.52 29.33 39.36
N ARG A 200 -28.43 28.81 40.59
CA ARG A 200 -29.57 28.16 41.27
C ARG A 200 -30.73 29.11 41.50
N ALA A 201 -30.46 30.35 41.91
CA ALA A 201 -31.48 31.37 42.13
C ALA A 201 -32.17 31.79 40.82
N ASN A 202 -31.42 31.87 39.73
CA ASN A 202 -31.91 32.27 38.43
C ASN A 202 -32.69 31.15 37.70
N GLN A 203 -32.25 29.89 37.83
CA GLN A 203 -32.92 28.72 37.22
C GLN A 203 -34.31 28.43 37.79
N ALA A 204 -34.63 28.92 38.99
CA ALA A 204 -35.96 28.78 39.59
C ALA A 204 -37.05 29.63 38.88
N ARG A 205 -36.67 30.49 37.93
CA ARG A 205 -37.59 31.39 37.20
C ARG A 205 -37.85 30.85 35.79
N PRO A 206 -39.11 30.87 35.29
CA PRO A 206 -39.45 30.39 33.95
C PRO A 206 -38.83 31.25 32.83
N ASP A 207 -38.51 30.62 31.69
CA ASP A 207 -37.98 31.34 30.51
C ASP A 207 -39.09 31.86 29.61
N GLU A 208 -39.15 33.18 29.50
CA GLU A 208 -40.16 33.93 28.73
C GLU A 208 -39.51 34.65 27.53
N HIS A 209 -38.20 34.47 27.32
CA HIS A 209 -37.46 35.15 26.26
C HIS A 209 -37.53 34.36 24.94
N ASP A 210 -37.88 35.03 23.84
CA ASP A 210 -37.90 34.44 22.50
C ASP A 210 -36.54 34.63 21.82
N TYR A 211 -35.86 33.51 21.59
CA TYR A 211 -34.53 33.49 21.02
C TYR A 211 -34.50 33.59 19.49
N ASP A 212 -35.65 33.68 18.78
CA ASP A 212 -35.73 33.87 17.31
C ASP A 212 -34.91 32.82 16.50
N GLU A 213 -35.15 31.54 16.78
CA GLU A 213 -34.48 30.36 16.21
C GLU A 213 -34.56 30.31 14.66
N ALA A 214 -35.67 30.77 14.08
CA ALA A 214 -35.94 30.69 12.65
C ALA A 214 -34.97 31.57 11.83
N ALA A 215 -34.71 32.80 12.30
CA ALA A 215 -33.78 33.70 11.65
C ALA A 215 -32.35 33.15 11.64
N THR A 216 -31.85 32.61 12.77
CA THR A 216 -30.49 32.05 12.85
C THR A 216 -30.28 30.89 11.88
N ARG A 217 -31.29 30.03 11.74
CA ARG A 217 -31.30 28.91 10.79
C ARG A 217 -31.15 29.41 9.36
N ASP A 218 -31.95 30.40 8.97
CA ASP A 218 -31.95 30.91 7.59
C ASP A 218 -30.60 31.56 7.24
N HIS A 219 -30.00 32.30 8.19
CA HIS A 219 -28.65 32.87 8.00
C HIS A 219 -27.55 31.80 7.87
N TYR A 220 -27.70 30.66 8.55
CA TYR A 220 -26.73 29.56 8.45
C TYR A 220 -26.88 28.77 7.14
N ILE A 221 -28.11 28.51 6.70
CA ILE A 221 -28.39 27.91 5.38
C ILE A 221 -27.90 28.82 4.25
N ASP A 222 -28.19 30.12 4.33
CA ASP A 222 -27.72 31.14 3.39
C ASP A 222 -26.20 31.16 3.29
N LEU A 223 -25.50 31.05 4.43
CA LEU A 223 -24.03 31.02 4.45
C LEU A 223 -23.50 29.80 3.69
N LEU A 224 -24.04 28.60 3.94
CA LEU A 224 -23.58 27.37 3.28
C LEU A 224 -23.92 27.35 1.79
N LEU A 225 -25.07 27.93 1.40
CA LEU A 225 -25.42 28.12 -0.01
C LEU A 225 -24.44 29.09 -0.70
N ARG A 226 -24.06 30.19 -0.02
CA ARG A 226 -23.02 31.10 -0.53
C ARG A 226 -21.65 30.44 -0.63
N GLU A 227 -21.26 29.60 0.33
CA GLU A 227 -20.00 28.82 0.26
C GLU A 227 -19.95 27.89 -0.97
N ALA A 228 -21.12 27.43 -1.42
CA ALA A 228 -21.30 26.63 -2.64
C ALA A 228 -21.51 27.47 -3.91
N GLY A 229 -21.35 28.81 -3.83
CA GLY A 229 -21.44 29.73 -4.96
C GLY A 229 -22.86 30.18 -5.34
N TRP A 230 -23.87 29.95 -4.49
CA TRP A 230 -25.23 30.41 -4.74
C TRP A 230 -25.42 31.87 -4.29
N PRO A 231 -25.77 32.82 -5.18
CA PRO A 231 -25.87 34.23 -4.86
C PRO A 231 -27.14 34.60 -4.05
N LEU A 232 -28.24 33.87 -4.25
CA LEU A 232 -29.56 34.07 -3.62
C LEU A 232 -30.07 35.52 -3.72
N ASP A 233 -29.89 36.15 -4.88
CA ASP A 233 -30.15 37.56 -5.12
C ASP A 233 -31.49 37.83 -5.83
N GLN A 234 -32.18 36.78 -6.30
CA GLN A 234 -33.47 36.92 -6.98
C GLN A 234 -34.64 36.59 -6.07
N PRO A 235 -35.80 37.29 -6.20
CA PRO A 235 -37.00 36.97 -5.42
C PRO A 235 -37.49 35.53 -5.60
N GLN A 236 -37.21 34.91 -6.75
CA GLN A 236 -37.60 33.52 -7.04
C GLN A 236 -36.73 32.46 -6.37
N ASP A 237 -35.61 32.86 -5.75
CA ASP A 237 -34.68 31.93 -5.09
C ASP A 237 -35.20 31.49 -3.72
N ARG A 238 -36.14 32.26 -3.14
CA ARG A 238 -36.67 32.08 -1.78
C ARG A 238 -38.20 32.12 -1.78
N GLU A 239 -38.81 31.38 -0.86
CA GLU A 239 -40.28 31.36 -0.68
C GLU A 239 -41.03 31.22 -2.02
N TYR A 240 -40.56 30.30 -2.87
CA TYR A 240 -41.09 30.13 -4.22
C TYR A 240 -42.46 29.45 -4.18
N GLU A 241 -43.47 30.12 -4.72
CA GLU A 241 -44.85 29.61 -4.75
C GLU A 241 -45.01 28.47 -5.76
N VAL A 242 -45.62 27.37 -5.28
CA VAL A 242 -45.99 26.22 -6.09
C VAL A 242 -47.46 25.87 -5.92
N THR A 243 -48.04 25.39 -7.02
CA THR A 243 -49.43 24.93 -7.12
C THR A 243 -49.44 23.43 -7.37
N GLY A 244 -50.46 22.72 -6.89
CA GLY A 244 -50.58 21.25 -7.02
C GLY A 244 -50.25 20.47 -5.73
N MET A 245 -49.99 21.17 -4.62
CA MET A 245 -49.72 20.55 -3.33
C MET A 245 -50.99 19.89 -2.75
N PRO A 246 -50.89 18.75 -2.04
CA PRO A 246 -52.01 18.09 -1.37
C PRO A 246 -52.43 18.81 -0.08
N THR A 247 -52.62 20.13 -0.15
CA THR A 247 -53.04 21.01 0.95
C THR A 247 -54.46 21.52 0.69
N ARG A 248 -55.17 22.00 1.73
CA ARG A 248 -56.55 22.54 1.58
C ARG A 248 -56.66 23.69 0.56
N THR A 249 -55.57 24.42 0.35
CA THR A 249 -55.48 25.55 -0.60
C THR A 249 -54.95 25.13 -1.97
N GLY A 250 -54.42 23.91 -2.13
CA GLY A 250 -53.77 23.45 -3.35
C GLY A 250 -52.42 24.11 -3.65
N GLY A 251 -51.92 24.98 -2.75
CA GLY A 251 -50.68 25.73 -2.90
C GLY A 251 -49.70 25.48 -1.76
N GLY A 252 -48.43 25.83 -1.99
CA GLY A 252 -47.35 25.78 -1.00
C GLY A 252 -46.19 26.70 -1.37
N TYR A 253 -45.29 26.92 -0.43
CA TYR A 253 -44.08 27.73 -0.61
C TYR A 253 -42.84 26.90 -0.33
N ILE A 254 -41.89 26.95 -1.25
CA ILE A 254 -40.60 26.28 -1.12
C ILE A 254 -39.61 27.27 -0.49
N ASP A 255 -38.88 26.85 0.54
CA ASP A 255 -37.91 27.74 1.21
C ASP A 255 -36.82 28.21 0.24
N TYR A 256 -36.17 27.31 -0.51
CA TYR A 256 -35.24 27.68 -1.58
C TYR A 256 -35.38 26.81 -2.83
N VAL A 257 -35.25 27.44 -4.00
CA VAL A 257 -35.10 26.76 -5.28
C VAL A 257 -33.75 27.15 -5.89
N LEU A 258 -32.94 26.14 -6.24
CA LEU A 258 -31.64 26.34 -6.86
C LEU A 258 -31.79 26.21 -8.38
N TRP A 259 -31.63 27.32 -9.10
CA TRP A 259 -31.90 27.43 -10.53
C TRP A 259 -30.66 27.22 -11.40
N ASP A 260 -30.86 26.65 -12.60
CA ASP A 260 -29.87 26.66 -13.67
C ASP A 260 -29.98 27.94 -14.53
N ASP A 261 -28.96 28.19 -15.35
CA ASP A 261 -28.91 29.34 -16.27
C ASP A 261 -29.97 29.25 -17.39
N ASP A 262 -30.51 28.06 -17.66
CA ASP A 262 -31.61 27.82 -18.60
C ASP A 262 -33.01 28.02 -17.97
N GLY A 263 -33.07 28.43 -16.70
CA GLY A 263 -34.31 28.67 -15.96
C GLY A 263 -34.99 27.40 -15.45
N LYS A 264 -34.35 26.23 -15.52
CA LYS A 264 -34.87 24.98 -14.93
C LYS A 264 -34.40 24.79 -13.48
N PRO A 265 -35.21 24.14 -12.63
CA PRO A 265 -34.83 23.88 -11.25
C PRO A 265 -33.81 22.73 -11.17
N LEU A 266 -32.66 22.98 -10.53
CA LEU A 266 -31.63 21.97 -10.26
C LEU A 266 -31.86 21.28 -8.92
N ALA A 267 -32.26 22.02 -7.88
CA ALA A 267 -32.59 21.43 -6.59
C ALA A 267 -33.63 22.24 -5.82
N VAL A 268 -34.29 21.56 -4.88
CA VAL A 268 -35.18 22.12 -3.87
C VAL A 268 -34.53 22.00 -2.50
N VAL A 269 -34.66 23.02 -1.65
CA VAL A 269 -34.22 22.96 -0.25
C VAL A 269 -35.41 23.26 0.66
N GLU A 270 -35.78 22.29 1.47
CA GLU A 270 -36.80 22.41 2.52
C GLU A 270 -36.12 22.62 3.88
N ALA A 271 -36.48 23.68 4.60
CA ALA A 271 -35.92 24.05 5.89
C ALA A 271 -36.94 23.85 7.03
N LYS A 272 -36.60 22.98 7.99
CA LYS A 272 -37.32 22.86 9.27
C LYS A 272 -36.68 23.68 10.37
N ARG A 273 -37.41 23.93 11.46
CA ARG A 273 -36.84 24.58 12.65
C ARG A 273 -35.68 23.74 13.19
N ALA A 274 -34.64 24.37 13.73
CA ALA A 274 -33.41 23.69 14.18
C ALA A 274 -33.67 22.56 15.18
N ARG A 275 -34.64 22.74 16.09
CA ARG A 275 -35.08 21.75 17.09
C ARG A 275 -35.84 20.55 16.54
N ARG A 276 -36.31 20.61 15.28
CA ARG A 276 -37.02 19.50 14.63
C ARG A 276 -36.05 18.65 13.84
N ASP A 277 -36.39 17.37 13.74
CA ASP A 277 -35.65 16.45 12.88
C ASP A 277 -35.86 16.86 11.41
N PRO A 278 -34.79 17.07 10.61
CA PRO A 278 -34.91 17.32 9.17
C PRO A 278 -35.78 16.28 8.45
N GLU A 279 -35.81 15.02 8.90
CA GLU A 279 -36.61 13.96 8.27
C GLU A 279 -38.11 14.29 8.22
N GLU A 280 -38.63 15.12 9.13
CA GLU A 280 -40.02 15.60 9.05
C GLU A 280 -40.32 16.36 7.75
N GLY A 281 -39.31 17.02 7.16
CA GLY A 281 -39.41 17.77 5.91
C GLY A 281 -39.28 16.92 4.65
N LYS A 282 -38.86 15.67 4.76
CA LYS A 282 -38.52 14.82 3.60
C LYS A 282 -39.70 14.61 2.64
N HIS A 283 -40.88 14.30 3.17
CA HIS A 283 -42.06 14.08 2.33
C HIS A 283 -42.50 15.36 1.64
N GLN A 284 -42.46 16.49 2.35
CA GLN A 284 -42.80 17.80 1.81
C GLN A 284 -41.82 18.23 0.71
N ALA A 285 -40.51 18.07 0.92
CA ALA A 285 -39.49 18.38 -0.08
C ALA A 285 -39.69 17.55 -1.38
N LYS A 286 -40.11 16.28 -1.25
CA LYS A 286 -40.47 15.44 -2.40
C LYS A 286 -41.68 15.99 -3.16
N LEU A 287 -42.75 16.36 -2.45
CA LEU A 287 -43.95 16.93 -3.08
C LEU A 287 -43.63 18.23 -3.82
N TYR A 288 -42.73 19.05 -3.28
CA TYR A 288 -42.21 20.23 -3.97
C TYR A 288 -41.43 19.90 -5.24
N ALA A 289 -40.58 18.87 -5.19
CA ALA A 289 -39.92 18.37 -6.39
C ALA A 289 -40.92 17.82 -7.43
N ASP A 290 -42.00 17.16 -7.00
CA ASP A 290 -43.08 16.68 -7.89
C ASP A 290 -43.75 17.86 -8.61
N CYS A 291 -44.09 18.93 -7.90
CA CYS A 291 -44.71 20.14 -8.48
C CYS A 291 -43.78 20.85 -9.47
N LEU A 292 -42.48 20.94 -9.15
CA LEU A 292 -41.49 21.55 -10.04
C LEU A 292 -41.22 20.69 -11.29
N GLU A 293 -41.22 19.36 -11.16
CA GLU A 293 -41.09 18.44 -12.30
C GLU A 293 -42.27 18.57 -13.26
N GLU A 294 -43.50 18.67 -12.75
CA GLU A 294 -44.70 18.86 -13.57
C GLU A 294 -44.66 20.20 -14.33
N ARG A 295 -44.19 21.27 -13.69
CA ARG A 295 -44.16 22.61 -14.28
C ARG A 295 -43.00 22.82 -15.27
N PHE A 296 -41.82 22.32 -14.98
CA PHE A 296 -40.59 22.60 -15.74
C PHE A 296 -40.06 21.41 -16.55
N GLY A 297 -40.67 20.22 -16.40
CA GLY A 297 -40.26 19.00 -17.11
C GLY A 297 -38.91 18.43 -16.67
N GLN A 298 -38.36 18.89 -15.54
CA GLN A 298 -37.09 18.42 -14.98
C GLN A 298 -37.28 18.09 -13.50
N ARG A 299 -36.91 16.87 -13.10
CA ARG A 299 -36.88 16.45 -11.70
C ARG A 299 -35.74 17.15 -10.96
N PRO A 300 -35.99 18.12 -10.06
CA PRO A 300 -34.91 18.70 -9.25
C PRO A 300 -34.40 17.67 -8.23
N LEU A 301 -33.17 17.87 -7.77
CA LEU A 301 -32.61 17.11 -6.64
C LEU A 301 -33.17 17.65 -5.32
N ILE A 302 -33.23 16.82 -4.28
CA ILE A 302 -33.96 17.17 -3.05
C ILE A 302 -32.98 17.36 -1.89
N TYR A 303 -33.07 18.51 -1.23
CA TYR A 303 -32.49 18.75 0.07
C TYR A 303 -33.56 18.98 1.13
N TYR A 304 -33.30 18.48 2.32
CA TYR A 304 -34.04 18.85 3.50
C TYR A 304 -33.08 19.02 4.67
N THR A 305 -33.30 20.08 5.45
CA THR A 305 -32.33 20.54 6.44
C THR A 305 -33.01 21.25 7.60
N ASN A 306 -32.32 21.29 8.74
CA ASN A 306 -32.66 22.15 9.87
C ASN A 306 -31.57 23.19 10.16
N GLY A 307 -30.66 23.40 9.20
CA GLY A 307 -29.46 24.24 9.35
C GLY A 307 -28.22 23.46 9.81
N PHE A 308 -28.33 22.44 10.67
CA PHE A 308 -27.17 21.71 11.21
C PHE A 308 -26.92 20.40 10.52
N ARG A 309 -28.01 19.70 10.23
CA ARG A 309 -28.02 18.48 9.45
C ARG A 309 -28.61 18.78 8.10
N HIS A 310 -27.93 18.31 7.06
CA HIS A 310 -28.35 18.46 5.68
C HIS A 310 -28.45 17.06 5.10
N HIS A 311 -29.61 16.76 4.52
CA HIS A 311 -29.80 15.52 3.78
C HIS A 311 -29.95 15.83 2.31
N PHE A 312 -29.40 14.96 1.49
CA PHE A 312 -29.46 15.05 0.05
C PHE A 312 -30.02 13.77 -0.55
N TRP A 313 -30.97 13.92 -1.46
CA TRP A 313 -31.72 12.82 -2.04
C TRP A 313 -31.89 12.99 -3.55
N ASP A 314 -31.33 12.03 -4.29
CA ASP A 314 -31.63 11.82 -5.71
C ASP A 314 -32.60 10.65 -5.82
N ASP A 315 -33.89 10.96 -5.71
CA ASP A 315 -34.96 9.98 -5.57
C ASP A 315 -35.19 9.09 -6.79
N LYS A 316 -34.55 9.40 -7.92
CA LYS A 316 -34.52 8.55 -9.11
C LYS A 316 -33.45 7.44 -9.04
N ARG A 317 -32.48 7.53 -8.12
CA ARG A 317 -31.32 6.62 -8.12
C ARG A 317 -30.82 6.14 -6.76
N TYR A 318 -30.65 7.05 -5.80
CA TYR A 318 -30.05 6.72 -4.51
C TYR A 318 -30.99 7.09 -3.36
N PRO A 319 -30.98 6.32 -2.25
CA PRO A 319 -31.66 6.74 -1.04
C PRO A 319 -31.05 8.03 -0.48
N THR A 320 -31.78 8.66 0.43
CA THR A 320 -31.30 9.85 1.14
C THR A 320 -30.01 9.57 1.92
N ARG A 321 -29.18 10.59 2.07
CA ARG A 321 -27.92 10.55 2.82
C ARG A 321 -27.61 11.91 3.43
N GLU A 322 -26.87 11.91 4.53
CA GLU A 322 -26.38 13.13 5.18
C GLU A 322 -25.17 13.69 4.41
N VAL A 323 -25.14 15.02 4.24
CA VAL A 323 -24.07 15.78 3.59
C VAL A 323 -23.67 16.97 4.46
N GLN A 324 -22.44 17.47 4.31
CA GLN A 324 -21.93 18.59 5.15
C GLN A 324 -22.24 19.99 4.60
N GLY A 325 -22.98 20.09 3.50
CA GLY A 325 -23.30 21.37 2.86
C GLY A 325 -24.10 21.19 1.58
N PHE A 326 -23.98 22.15 0.66
CA PHE A 326 -24.68 22.15 -0.62
C PHE A 326 -23.71 21.98 -1.79
N HIS A 327 -24.18 21.35 -2.85
CA HIS A 327 -23.42 21.20 -4.10
C HIS A 327 -23.43 22.52 -4.90
N THR A 328 -22.40 22.72 -5.72
CA THR A 328 -22.35 23.85 -6.66
C THR A 328 -23.34 23.65 -7.82
N LYS A 329 -23.64 24.73 -8.54
CA LYS A 329 -24.51 24.69 -9.73
C LYS A 329 -24.06 23.63 -10.75
N ASP A 330 -22.77 23.59 -11.07
CA ASP A 330 -22.19 22.65 -12.04
C ASP A 330 -22.30 21.19 -11.58
N GLU A 331 -22.15 20.94 -10.28
CA GLU A 331 -22.28 19.59 -9.69
C GLU A 331 -23.71 19.07 -9.75
N LEU A 332 -24.70 19.91 -9.41
CA LEU A 332 -26.11 19.55 -9.52
C LEU A 332 -26.50 19.32 -10.98
N ARG A 333 -26.06 20.20 -11.89
CA ARG A 333 -26.29 20.07 -13.34
C ARG A 333 -25.72 18.75 -13.87
N LEU A 334 -24.47 18.43 -13.51
CA LEU A 334 -23.83 17.18 -13.91
C LEU A 334 -24.56 15.94 -13.34
N THR A 335 -25.05 16.03 -12.11
CA THR A 335 -25.81 14.94 -11.47
C THR A 335 -27.12 14.65 -12.22
N ILE A 336 -27.86 15.70 -12.61
CA ILE A 336 -29.09 15.56 -13.41
C ILE A 336 -28.76 15.03 -14.81
N GLN A 337 -27.75 15.58 -15.48
CA GLN A 337 -27.30 15.12 -16.80
C GLN A 337 -26.96 13.61 -16.80
N ARG A 338 -26.31 13.13 -15.74
CA ARG A 338 -25.93 11.72 -15.56
C ARG A 338 -27.09 10.73 -15.43
N ARG A 339 -28.33 11.20 -15.27
CA ARG A 339 -29.51 10.33 -15.36
C ARG A 339 -29.69 9.75 -16.75
N THR A 340 -29.21 10.44 -17.80
CA THR A 340 -29.29 9.98 -19.19
C THR A 340 -27.93 9.75 -19.84
N SER A 341 -26.89 10.46 -19.42
CA SER A 341 -25.57 10.42 -20.08
C SER A 341 -24.63 9.30 -19.60
N ARG A 342 -24.98 8.57 -18.53
CA ARG A 342 -24.18 7.45 -18.03
C ARG A 342 -24.33 6.24 -18.94
N ARG A 343 -23.21 5.64 -19.31
CA ARG A 343 -23.20 4.36 -20.04
C ARG A 343 -23.19 3.18 -19.07
N PRO A 344 -23.77 2.03 -19.44
CA PRO A 344 -23.73 0.84 -18.62
C PRO A 344 -22.29 0.40 -18.31
N LEU A 345 -21.98 0.11 -17.05
CA LEU A 345 -20.67 -0.39 -16.64
C LEU A 345 -20.49 -1.87 -17.00
N ALA A 346 -21.58 -2.65 -17.01
CA ALA A 346 -21.56 -4.04 -17.42
C ALA A 346 -20.99 -4.22 -18.85
N GLU A 347 -21.32 -3.33 -19.77
CA GLU A 347 -20.90 -3.39 -21.19
C GLU A 347 -19.53 -2.75 -21.44
N ALA A 348 -18.99 -2.02 -20.46
CA ALA A 348 -17.74 -1.30 -20.62
C ALA A 348 -16.56 -2.28 -20.73
N THR A 349 -15.75 -2.17 -21.77
CA THR A 349 -14.51 -2.94 -21.91
C THR A 349 -13.47 -2.45 -20.92
N ILE A 350 -12.79 -3.39 -20.24
CA ILE A 350 -11.67 -3.09 -19.34
C ILE A 350 -10.37 -3.19 -20.15
N ASN A 351 -9.54 -2.15 -20.08
CA ASN A 351 -8.30 -2.09 -20.86
C ASN A 351 -7.25 -3.11 -20.35
N ARG A 352 -6.93 -4.11 -21.17
CA ARG A 352 -5.95 -5.16 -20.85
C ARG A 352 -4.50 -4.65 -20.78
N ASP A 353 -4.18 -3.55 -21.44
CA ASP A 353 -2.85 -2.94 -21.36
C ASP A 353 -2.59 -2.33 -19.97
N ILE A 354 -3.66 -1.94 -19.26
CA ILE A 354 -3.59 -1.45 -17.89
C ILE A 354 -3.59 -2.64 -16.91
N VAL A 355 -4.51 -3.58 -17.08
CA VAL A 355 -4.65 -4.78 -16.23
C VAL A 355 -4.74 -6.05 -17.07
N ASP A 356 -3.72 -6.89 -16.96
CA ASP A 356 -3.57 -8.14 -17.71
C ASP A 356 -4.09 -9.37 -16.94
N ARG A 357 -4.35 -9.24 -15.63
CA ARG A 357 -4.66 -10.37 -14.73
C ARG A 357 -6.14 -10.51 -14.42
N ASP A 358 -6.69 -11.72 -14.54
CA ASP A 358 -8.13 -11.99 -14.37
C ASP A 358 -8.72 -11.57 -13.03
N TYR A 359 -7.96 -11.65 -11.93
CA TYR A 359 -8.46 -11.21 -10.62
C TYR A 359 -8.66 -9.68 -10.56
N GLN A 360 -7.86 -8.91 -11.29
CA GLN A 360 -8.01 -7.45 -11.38
C GLN A 360 -9.29 -7.10 -12.15
N HIS A 361 -9.55 -7.83 -13.25
CA HIS A 361 -10.82 -7.73 -13.98
C HIS A 361 -12.02 -8.08 -13.10
N CYS A 362 -11.94 -9.18 -12.34
CA CYS A 362 -13.01 -9.57 -11.43
C CYS A 362 -13.27 -8.51 -10.35
N ALA A 363 -12.22 -7.96 -9.73
CA ALA A 363 -12.35 -6.89 -8.74
C ALA A 363 -13.03 -5.65 -9.32
N ILE A 364 -12.61 -5.19 -10.51
CA ILE A 364 -13.23 -4.04 -11.21
C ILE A 364 -14.69 -4.33 -11.53
N ARG A 365 -15.00 -5.54 -12.02
CA ARG A 365 -16.37 -5.97 -12.33
C ARG A 365 -17.28 -5.96 -11.10
N ARG A 366 -16.81 -6.48 -9.96
CA ARG A 366 -17.57 -6.48 -8.71
C ARG A 366 -17.82 -5.06 -8.18
N ILE A 367 -16.84 -4.15 -8.30
CA ILE A 367 -17.06 -2.73 -7.97
C ILE A 367 -18.12 -2.12 -8.88
N ASN A 368 -18.02 -2.36 -10.19
CA ASN A 368 -18.98 -1.86 -11.17
C ASN A 368 -20.40 -2.37 -10.91
N GLU A 369 -20.57 -3.68 -10.65
CA GLU A 369 -21.86 -4.29 -10.30
C GLU A 369 -22.44 -3.69 -9.01
N ARG A 370 -21.60 -3.45 -8.00
CA ARG A 370 -22.00 -2.81 -6.75
C ARG A 370 -22.47 -1.36 -6.96
N PHE A 371 -21.84 -0.62 -7.85
CA PHE A 371 -22.24 0.76 -8.17
C PHE A 371 -23.48 0.83 -9.08
N GLU A 372 -23.60 -0.09 -10.03
CA GLU A 372 -24.65 -0.12 -11.05
C GLU A 372 -25.91 -0.88 -10.65
N LYS A 373 -25.76 -2.16 -10.28
CA LYS A 373 -26.90 -3.04 -10.03
C LYS A 373 -27.41 -2.90 -8.60
N GLU A 374 -26.49 -2.82 -7.63
CA GLU A 374 -26.86 -2.76 -6.21
C GLU A 374 -27.16 -1.33 -5.73
N ASN A 375 -26.90 -0.30 -6.56
CA ASN A 375 -26.96 1.11 -6.19
C ASN A 375 -26.24 1.43 -4.86
N GLN A 376 -25.15 0.71 -4.58
CA GLN A 376 -24.27 1.00 -3.47
C GLN A 376 -23.22 2.03 -3.90
N ARG A 377 -22.72 2.82 -2.95
CA ARG A 377 -21.76 3.90 -3.23
C ARG A 377 -20.36 3.64 -2.69
N LYS A 378 -20.16 2.51 -2.02
CA LYS A 378 -18.93 2.19 -1.30
C LYS A 378 -18.50 0.78 -1.60
N ALA A 379 -17.24 0.56 -1.90
CA ALA A 379 -16.65 -0.76 -2.13
C ALA A 379 -15.32 -0.91 -1.39
N LEU A 380 -15.03 -2.12 -0.91
CA LEU A 380 -13.77 -2.46 -0.24
C LEU A 380 -13.16 -3.67 -0.96
N VAL A 381 -11.94 -3.51 -1.45
CA VAL A 381 -11.21 -4.57 -2.13
C VAL A 381 -9.94 -4.90 -1.35
N VAL A 382 -9.77 -6.19 -1.03
CA VAL A 382 -8.61 -6.72 -0.32
C VAL A 382 -7.70 -7.39 -1.34
N MET A 383 -6.46 -6.93 -1.45
CA MET A 383 -5.48 -7.46 -2.40
C MET A 383 -4.11 -7.57 -1.76
N ALA A 384 -3.49 -8.74 -1.87
CA ALA A 384 -2.13 -8.96 -1.39
C ALA A 384 -1.15 -7.88 -1.87
N THR A 385 -0.19 -7.51 -1.03
CA THR A 385 0.87 -6.59 -1.41
C THR A 385 1.63 -7.15 -2.62
N GLY A 386 1.77 -6.34 -3.67
CA GLY A 386 2.39 -6.77 -4.94
C GLY A 386 1.40 -7.27 -6.01
N ALA A 387 0.11 -7.46 -5.68
CA ALA A 387 -0.92 -7.88 -6.64
C ALA A 387 -1.41 -6.75 -7.59
N GLY A 388 -0.78 -5.58 -7.56
CA GLY A 388 -1.08 -4.49 -8.50
C GLY A 388 -2.28 -3.61 -8.16
N LYS A 389 -2.54 -3.33 -6.87
CA LYS A 389 -3.62 -2.45 -6.38
C LYS A 389 -3.76 -1.14 -7.17
N THR A 390 -2.64 -0.44 -7.38
CA THR A 390 -2.62 0.84 -8.09
C THR A 390 -3.03 0.68 -9.56
N ARG A 391 -2.57 -0.36 -10.27
CA ARG A 391 -2.97 -0.63 -11.67
C ARG A 391 -4.46 -0.96 -11.78
N THR A 392 -4.99 -1.79 -10.87
CA THR A 392 -6.44 -2.06 -10.76
C THR A 392 -7.24 -0.78 -10.60
N THR A 393 -6.71 0.17 -9.81
CA THR A 393 -7.33 1.46 -9.58
C THR A 393 -7.37 2.33 -10.84
N VAL A 394 -6.26 2.40 -11.58
CA VAL A 394 -6.20 3.18 -12.82
C VAL A 394 -7.19 2.63 -13.85
N ALA A 395 -7.27 1.30 -14.00
CA ALA A 395 -8.22 0.67 -14.91
C ALA A 395 -9.68 0.91 -14.49
N LEU A 396 -9.98 0.86 -13.18
CA LEU A 396 -11.31 1.24 -12.66
C LEU A 396 -11.65 2.69 -13.01
N VAL A 397 -10.73 3.62 -12.77
CA VAL A 397 -10.93 5.05 -13.06
C VAL A 397 -11.16 5.29 -14.54
N ASP A 398 -10.38 4.66 -15.41
CA ASP A 398 -10.59 4.71 -16.87
C ASP A 398 -12.02 4.31 -17.26
N VAL A 399 -12.49 3.15 -16.78
CA VAL A 399 -13.85 2.66 -17.05
C VAL A 399 -14.91 3.65 -16.56
N LEU A 400 -14.79 4.13 -15.32
CA LEU A 400 -15.77 5.06 -14.74
C LEU A 400 -15.79 6.43 -15.44
N LEU A 401 -14.62 6.93 -15.88
CA LEU A 401 -14.51 8.17 -16.64
C LEU A 401 -15.16 8.02 -18.02
N ARG A 402 -14.80 6.96 -18.77
CA ARG A 402 -15.38 6.68 -20.10
C ARG A 402 -16.88 6.50 -20.01
N CYS A 403 -17.41 5.83 -18.99
CA CYS A 403 -18.85 5.63 -18.83
C CYS A 403 -19.59 6.83 -18.22
N ASN A 404 -18.91 7.97 -18.00
CA ASN A 404 -19.47 9.20 -17.42
C ASN A 404 -20.08 9.00 -16.02
N TRP A 405 -19.54 8.04 -15.27
CA TRP A 405 -19.91 7.80 -13.88
C TRP A 405 -19.22 8.77 -12.94
N VAL A 406 -17.98 9.12 -13.27
CA VAL A 406 -17.11 10.06 -12.55
C VAL A 406 -16.49 11.05 -13.54
N LYS A 407 -16.14 12.25 -13.07
CA LYS A 407 -15.47 13.33 -13.78
C LYS A 407 -14.18 13.72 -13.05
N ARG A 408 -14.24 13.81 -11.72
CA ARG A 408 -13.09 14.10 -10.86
C ARG A 408 -12.86 13.00 -9.82
N VAL A 409 -11.61 12.56 -9.70
CA VAL A 409 -11.18 11.47 -8.82
C VAL A 409 -10.10 11.97 -7.86
N LEU A 410 -10.21 11.59 -6.59
CA LEU A 410 -9.19 11.82 -5.57
C LEU A 410 -8.61 10.49 -5.08
N PHE A 411 -7.31 10.29 -5.28
CA PHE A 411 -6.55 9.18 -4.73
C PHE A 411 -5.78 9.62 -3.48
N LEU A 412 -6.05 8.96 -2.36
CA LEU A 412 -5.43 9.25 -1.06
C LEU A 412 -4.51 8.11 -0.63
N ALA A 413 -3.29 8.48 -0.25
CA ALA A 413 -2.32 7.56 0.35
C ALA A 413 -1.72 8.16 1.63
N ASP A 414 -1.10 7.32 2.46
CA ASP A 414 -0.57 7.77 3.76
C ASP A 414 0.76 8.53 3.65
N ARG A 415 1.56 8.23 2.62
CA ARG A 415 2.95 8.73 2.50
C ARG A 415 3.23 9.39 1.16
N THR A 416 4.18 10.33 1.16
CA THR A 416 4.60 11.08 -0.03
C THR A 416 5.19 10.18 -1.13
N ALA A 417 5.95 9.14 -0.76
CA ALA A 417 6.49 8.15 -1.71
C ALA A 417 5.39 7.39 -2.45
N LEU A 418 4.34 6.96 -1.73
CA LEU A 418 3.16 6.30 -2.33
C LEU A 418 2.40 7.23 -3.27
N VAL A 419 2.26 8.51 -2.90
CA VAL A 419 1.63 9.53 -3.77
C VAL A 419 2.43 9.69 -5.07
N LYS A 420 3.76 9.78 -4.99
CA LYS A 420 4.62 9.86 -6.19
C LYS A 420 4.52 8.62 -7.06
N GLN A 421 4.56 7.43 -6.46
CA GLN A 421 4.39 6.16 -7.17
C GLN A 421 3.05 6.10 -7.89
N ALA A 422 1.94 6.39 -7.19
CA ALA A 422 0.61 6.42 -7.78
C ALA A 422 0.54 7.45 -8.92
N THR A 423 1.08 8.64 -8.73
CA THR A 423 1.15 9.69 -9.76
C THR A 423 1.84 9.18 -11.03
N ASN A 424 2.98 8.49 -10.89
CA ASN A 424 3.71 7.94 -12.03
C ASN A 424 2.93 6.84 -12.76
N VAL A 425 2.25 5.95 -12.01
CA VAL A 425 1.41 4.88 -12.59
C VAL A 425 0.22 5.48 -13.34
N PHE A 426 -0.45 6.50 -12.78
CA PHE A 426 -1.53 7.23 -13.48
C PHE A 426 -1.02 7.95 -14.73
N LYS A 427 0.16 8.59 -14.70
CA LYS A 427 0.77 9.22 -15.88
C LYS A 427 1.07 8.21 -16.99
N ALA A 428 1.57 7.03 -16.63
CA ALA A 428 1.95 5.98 -17.57
C ALA A 428 0.73 5.34 -18.25
N HIS A 429 -0.33 5.04 -17.48
CA HIS A 429 -1.46 4.25 -17.96
C HIS A 429 -2.72 5.06 -18.30
N LEU A 430 -2.79 6.33 -17.91
CA LEU A 430 -3.91 7.23 -18.21
C LEU A 430 -3.42 8.64 -18.61
N PRO A 431 -2.61 8.76 -19.68
CA PRO A 431 -1.97 10.02 -20.05
C PRO A 431 -2.98 11.13 -20.43
N GLU A 432 -4.14 10.77 -20.96
CA GLU A 432 -5.22 11.71 -21.31
C GLU A 432 -5.85 12.40 -20.09
N SER A 433 -5.69 11.83 -18.90
CA SER A 433 -6.17 12.38 -17.62
C SER A 433 -5.03 12.49 -16.63
N ALA A 434 -3.95 13.17 -17.06
CA ALA A 434 -2.74 13.35 -16.28
C ALA A 434 -3.06 13.79 -14.83
N PRO A 435 -2.53 13.07 -13.83
CA PRO A 435 -2.83 13.34 -12.43
C PRO A 435 -2.12 14.61 -11.93
N VAL A 436 -2.80 15.36 -11.08
CA VAL A 436 -2.22 16.46 -10.29
C VAL A 436 -1.77 15.93 -8.94
N ASN A 437 -0.49 16.13 -8.62
CA ASN A 437 0.06 15.83 -7.31
C ASN A 437 -0.09 17.05 -6.38
N LEU A 438 -1.06 17.02 -5.48
CA LEU A 438 -1.38 18.13 -4.57
C LEU A 438 -0.27 18.46 -3.55
N LEU A 439 0.78 17.64 -3.47
CA LEU A 439 1.98 17.94 -2.68
C LEU A 439 2.89 18.98 -3.36
N GLU A 440 2.90 18.99 -4.69
CA GLU A 440 3.81 19.80 -5.52
C GLU A 440 3.02 20.94 -6.19
N GLU A 441 1.87 20.61 -6.76
CA GLU A 441 1.01 21.53 -7.50
C GLU A 441 -0.22 21.86 -6.65
N LYS A 442 -0.17 23.00 -5.96
CA LYS A 442 -1.22 23.44 -5.03
C LYS A 442 -2.31 24.27 -5.69
N GLU A 443 -2.32 24.49 -7.00
CA GLU A 443 -3.40 25.21 -7.68
C GLU A 443 -4.35 24.24 -8.38
N ASP A 444 -5.63 24.62 -8.52
CA ASP A 444 -6.60 23.82 -9.29
C ASP A 444 -6.40 24.09 -10.78
N THR A 445 -5.87 23.10 -11.50
CA THR A 445 -5.60 23.16 -12.94
C THR A 445 -6.78 22.66 -13.79
N GLY A 446 -7.91 22.28 -13.17
CA GLY A 446 -9.04 21.67 -13.88
C GLY A 446 -8.81 20.19 -14.23
N ALA A 447 -7.87 19.53 -13.56
CA ALA A 447 -7.55 18.13 -13.78
C ALA A 447 -8.71 17.17 -13.42
N ARG A 448 -8.63 15.95 -13.95
CA ARG A 448 -9.60 14.87 -13.66
C ARG A 448 -9.17 13.93 -12.54
N VAL A 449 -7.86 13.79 -12.31
CA VAL A 449 -7.30 12.91 -11.28
C VAL A 449 -6.41 13.72 -10.36
N TYR A 450 -6.63 13.60 -9.06
CA TYR A 450 -5.86 14.25 -8.01
C TYR A 450 -5.27 13.20 -7.10
N VAL A 451 -4.00 13.37 -6.72
CA VAL A 451 -3.29 12.46 -5.84
C VAL A 451 -2.76 13.27 -4.66
N SER A 452 -3.03 12.83 -3.44
CA SER A 452 -2.65 13.57 -2.22
C SER A 452 -2.40 12.64 -1.04
N THR A 453 -1.69 13.16 -0.03
CA THR A 453 -1.72 12.54 1.29
C THR A 453 -2.99 12.94 2.05
N TYR A 454 -3.37 12.14 3.05
CA TYR A 454 -4.47 12.47 3.96
C TYR A 454 -4.26 13.81 4.69
N GLN A 455 -3.02 14.05 5.15
CA GLN A 455 -2.69 15.26 5.90
C GLN A 455 -2.81 16.51 5.04
N THR A 456 -2.27 16.47 3.83
CA THR A 456 -2.35 17.57 2.88
C THR A 456 -3.80 17.89 2.52
N MET A 457 -4.61 16.87 2.23
CA MET A 457 -6.03 17.06 1.91
C MET A 457 -6.80 17.67 3.08
N LEU A 458 -6.61 17.15 4.30
CA LEU A 458 -7.25 17.72 5.49
C LEU A 458 -6.81 19.17 5.75
N GLY A 459 -5.53 19.48 5.51
CA GLY A 459 -5.01 20.85 5.60
C GLY A 459 -5.69 21.78 4.61
N MET A 460 -5.88 21.33 3.36
CA MET A 460 -6.56 22.09 2.31
C MET A 460 -8.05 22.30 2.60
N LEU A 461 -8.75 21.28 3.12
CA LEU A 461 -10.16 21.40 3.51
C LEU A 461 -10.39 22.39 4.65
N ASN A 462 -9.42 22.48 5.57
CA ASN A 462 -9.47 23.42 6.70
C ASN A 462 -8.90 24.81 6.36
N ALA A 463 -8.32 25.01 5.19
CA ALA A 463 -7.82 26.31 4.78
C ALA A 463 -8.99 27.22 4.41
N ASP A 464 -9.17 28.32 5.15
CA ASP A 464 -10.21 29.31 4.89
C ASP A 464 -9.76 30.24 3.73
N GLU A 465 -9.87 29.77 2.50
CA GLU A 465 -9.46 30.48 1.27
C GLU A 465 -10.59 31.30 0.61
N GLY A 466 -11.33 32.10 1.38
CA GLY A 466 -12.31 33.07 0.84
C GLY A 466 -13.77 32.68 1.02
N ASP A 467 -14.66 33.30 0.22
CA ASP A 467 -16.12 33.13 0.32
C ASP A 467 -16.62 31.80 -0.24
N GLU A 468 -15.88 31.20 -1.17
CA GLU A 468 -16.20 29.91 -1.79
C GLU A 468 -15.17 28.89 -1.34
N ARG A 469 -15.64 27.68 -1.02
CA ARG A 469 -14.75 26.57 -0.68
C ARG A 469 -14.01 26.13 -1.93
N ARG A 470 -12.68 26.01 -1.84
CA ARG A 470 -11.85 25.49 -2.93
C ARG A 470 -12.33 24.14 -3.45
N PHE A 471 -12.62 23.22 -2.54
CA PHE A 471 -13.24 21.94 -2.85
C PHE A 471 -14.61 21.93 -2.18
N SER A 472 -15.68 21.97 -2.97
CA SER A 472 -17.04 21.75 -2.49
C SER A 472 -17.25 20.29 -2.04
N ILE A 473 -18.38 20.01 -1.40
CA ILE A 473 -18.74 18.64 -1.00
C ILE A 473 -18.90 17.71 -2.21
N GLY A 474 -19.31 18.23 -3.38
CA GLY A 474 -19.51 17.46 -4.61
C GLY A 474 -18.32 17.51 -5.57
N TYR A 475 -17.20 18.11 -5.16
CA TYR A 475 -16.07 18.37 -6.06
C TYR A 475 -15.49 17.07 -6.65
N PHE A 476 -15.34 16.03 -5.84
CA PHE A 476 -14.88 14.71 -6.27
C PHE A 476 -16.05 13.75 -6.41
N ASP A 477 -16.15 13.08 -7.55
CA ASP A 477 -17.16 12.03 -7.78
C ASP A 477 -16.72 10.68 -7.22
N LEU A 478 -15.41 10.48 -7.07
CA LEU A 478 -14.81 9.26 -6.54
C LEU A 478 -13.62 9.59 -5.65
N VAL A 479 -13.63 9.03 -4.44
CA VAL A 479 -12.51 9.02 -3.51
C VAL A 479 -11.99 7.60 -3.38
N ILE A 480 -10.68 7.44 -3.52
CA ILE A 480 -9.97 6.17 -3.45
C ILE A 480 -9.03 6.24 -2.25
N ILE A 481 -9.14 5.25 -1.37
CA ILE A 481 -8.38 5.14 -0.12
C ILE A 481 -7.40 3.98 -0.28
N ASP A 482 -6.11 4.28 -0.39
CA ASP A 482 -5.07 3.26 -0.27
C ASP A 482 -4.76 2.98 1.20
N GLU A 483 -4.53 1.70 1.52
CA GLU A 483 -4.38 1.18 2.87
C GLU A 483 -5.60 1.52 3.77
N ALA A 484 -6.81 1.17 3.31
CA ALA A 484 -8.05 1.35 4.05
C ALA A 484 -8.12 0.44 5.31
N HIS A 485 -7.49 0.87 6.41
CA HIS A 485 -7.52 0.20 7.71
C HIS A 485 -7.79 1.21 8.86
N ARG A 486 -8.02 0.68 10.07
CA ARG A 486 -8.64 1.42 11.20
C ARG A 486 -7.96 2.74 11.59
N SER A 487 -6.64 2.78 11.59
CA SER A 487 -5.85 3.95 12.01
C SER A 487 -6.12 5.16 11.11
N VAL A 488 -6.19 4.93 9.80
CA VAL A 488 -6.52 5.93 8.77
C VAL A 488 -7.94 6.44 8.98
N TYR A 489 -8.90 5.53 9.21
CA TYR A 489 -10.29 5.92 9.42
C TYR A 489 -10.48 6.81 10.65
N ARG A 490 -10.01 6.42 11.84
CA ARG A 490 -10.22 7.23 13.06
C ARG A 490 -9.68 8.64 12.93
N LYS A 491 -8.53 8.80 12.27
CA LYS A 491 -7.85 10.09 12.13
C LYS A 491 -8.43 10.96 11.01
N TYR A 492 -8.86 10.36 9.90
CA TYR A 492 -9.22 11.09 8.67
C TYR A 492 -10.66 10.86 8.20
N LYS A 493 -11.54 10.27 9.03
CA LYS A 493 -12.98 10.10 8.74
C LYS A 493 -13.64 11.37 8.22
N SER A 494 -13.25 12.53 8.75
CA SER A 494 -13.77 13.84 8.35
C SER A 494 -13.64 14.09 6.84
N ILE A 495 -12.56 13.64 6.20
CA ILE A 495 -12.36 13.79 4.75
C ILE A 495 -13.42 12.98 3.98
N PHE A 496 -13.62 11.72 4.35
CA PHE A 496 -14.56 10.83 3.66
C PHE A 496 -16.02 11.19 3.93
N SER A 497 -16.30 11.78 5.09
CA SER A 497 -17.62 12.32 5.43
C SER A 497 -17.89 13.69 4.81
N TYR A 498 -16.86 14.40 4.35
CA TYR A 498 -17.01 15.72 3.73
C TYR A 498 -17.46 15.60 2.26
N PHE A 499 -16.80 14.73 1.49
CA PHE A 499 -17.10 14.56 0.07
C PHE A 499 -18.30 13.62 -0.17
N ASP A 500 -19.33 14.12 -0.82
CA ASP A 500 -20.46 13.33 -1.32
C ASP A 500 -20.08 12.56 -2.60
N SER A 501 -19.21 11.57 -2.45
CA SER A 501 -18.57 10.83 -3.55
C SER A 501 -18.92 9.33 -3.54
N LEU A 502 -18.54 8.61 -4.60
CA LEU A 502 -18.31 7.17 -4.54
C LEU A 502 -17.03 6.91 -3.75
N LEU A 503 -16.96 5.81 -3.00
CA LEU A 503 -15.81 5.49 -2.16
C LEU A 503 -15.27 4.09 -2.46
N VAL A 504 -13.98 3.99 -2.76
CA VAL A 504 -13.29 2.71 -2.96
C VAL A 504 -12.13 2.60 -1.99
N GLY A 505 -12.16 1.57 -1.13
CA GLY A 505 -11.06 1.24 -0.24
C GLY A 505 -10.23 0.09 -0.78
N LEU A 506 -8.91 0.21 -0.69
CA LEU A 506 -7.95 -0.81 -1.04
C LEU A 506 -7.11 -1.16 0.19
N THR A 507 -6.94 -2.43 0.49
CA THR A 507 -6.08 -2.84 1.61
C THR A 507 -5.38 -4.16 1.31
N ALA A 508 -4.19 -4.32 1.87
CA ALA A 508 -3.45 -5.59 1.82
C ALA A 508 -3.60 -6.43 3.08
N THR A 509 -4.24 -5.90 4.13
CA THR A 509 -4.49 -6.67 5.36
C THR A 509 -5.54 -7.76 5.10
N PRO A 510 -5.31 -9.01 5.52
CA PRO A 510 -6.25 -10.11 5.33
C PRO A 510 -7.66 -9.79 5.82
N ARG A 511 -8.69 -10.33 5.15
CA ARG A 511 -10.09 -9.98 5.39
C ARG A 511 -10.55 -10.23 6.84
N ASP A 512 -10.03 -11.27 7.48
CA ASP A 512 -10.40 -11.68 8.85
C ASP A 512 -9.78 -10.77 9.92
N GLU A 513 -8.74 -10.04 9.54
CA GLU A 513 -7.96 -9.14 10.40
C GLU A 513 -8.36 -7.66 10.22
N ILE A 514 -9.18 -7.35 9.21
CA ILE A 514 -9.73 -6.02 9.02
C ILE A 514 -10.71 -5.70 10.17
N ASP A 515 -10.49 -4.56 10.81
CA ASP A 515 -11.29 -4.10 11.95
C ASP A 515 -12.77 -3.93 11.57
N ARG A 516 -13.67 -4.27 12.51
CA ARG A 516 -15.13 -4.12 12.36
C ARG A 516 -15.52 -2.70 11.92
N ASP A 517 -14.83 -1.68 12.41
CA ASP A 517 -15.08 -0.28 12.10
C ASP A 517 -14.82 0.01 10.60
N THR A 518 -13.86 -0.71 9.99
CA THR A 518 -13.51 -0.55 8.57
C THR A 518 -14.62 -1.12 7.68
N TYR A 519 -15.11 -2.33 7.94
CA TYR A 519 -16.26 -2.89 7.21
C TYR A 519 -17.52 -2.03 7.37
N GLY A 520 -17.74 -1.48 8.58
CA GLY A 520 -18.83 -0.53 8.85
C GLY A 520 -18.76 0.73 8.00
N LEU A 521 -17.57 1.26 7.69
CA LEU A 521 -17.42 2.43 6.80
C LEU A 521 -17.96 2.14 5.39
N PHE A 522 -17.71 0.94 4.88
CA PHE A 522 -18.10 0.53 3.52
C PHE A 522 -19.50 -0.12 3.44
N ASN A 523 -20.24 -0.14 4.56
CA ASN A 523 -21.54 -0.79 4.69
C ASN A 523 -21.47 -2.28 4.28
N LEU A 524 -20.45 -2.97 4.77
CA LEU A 524 -20.19 -4.38 4.48
C LEU A 524 -20.29 -5.23 5.75
N GLU A 525 -20.63 -6.49 5.57
CA GLU A 525 -20.54 -7.48 6.63
C GLU A 525 -19.07 -7.79 6.95
N ARG A 526 -18.79 -8.10 8.22
CA ARG A 526 -17.44 -8.41 8.65
C ARG A 526 -16.91 -9.66 7.93
N GLY A 527 -15.69 -9.56 7.40
CA GLY A 527 -15.04 -10.66 6.68
C GLY A 527 -15.49 -10.81 5.23
N VAL A 528 -16.45 -10.00 4.77
CA VAL A 528 -17.01 -10.06 3.42
C VAL A 528 -16.71 -8.75 2.67
N PRO A 529 -15.49 -8.59 2.11
CA PRO A 529 -15.18 -7.46 1.25
C PRO A 529 -15.93 -7.58 -0.09
N THR A 530 -15.95 -6.50 -0.89
CA THR A 530 -16.49 -6.52 -2.26
C THR A 530 -15.72 -7.51 -3.14
N ASP A 531 -14.40 -7.56 -2.97
CA ASP A 531 -13.56 -8.61 -3.56
C ASP A 531 -12.32 -8.88 -2.68
N ALA A 532 -11.78 -10.09 -2.78
CA ALA A 532 -10.59 -10.51 -2.04
C ALA A 532 -9.64 -11.35 -2.90
N TYR A 533 -8.38 -10.92 -2.95
CA TYR A 533 -7.27 -11.64 -3.56
C TYR A 533 -6.13 -11.81 -2.54
N PRO A 534 -6.20 -12.87 -1.71
CA PRO A 534 -5.25 -13.09 -0.62
C PRO A 534 -3.90 -13.60 -1.12
N LEU A 535 -2.87 -13.53 -0.27
CA LEU A 535 -1.49 -13.86 -0.62
C LEU A 535 -1.33 -15.33 -1.05
N GLU A 536 -2.01 -16.25 -0.36
CA GLU A 536 -1.94 -17.69 -0.62
C GLU A 536 -2.42 -18.00 -2.04
N ARG A 537 -3.50 -17.33 -2.47
CA ARG A 537 -4.02 -17.45 -3.84
C ARG A 537 -3.03 -16.87 -4.85
N ALA A 538 -2.46 -15.72 -4.56
CA ALA A 538 -1.48 -15.08 -5.43
C ALA A 538 -0.21 -15.92 -5.64
N ILE A 539 0.23 -16.64 -4.59
CA ILE A 539 1.34 -17.60 -4.66
C ILE A 539 0.94 -18.84 -5.46
N LYS A 540 -0.24 -19.43 -5.18
CA LYS A 540 -0.74 -20.61 -5.89
C LYS A 540 -0.87 -20.36 -7.40
N GLU A 541 -1.34 -19.18 -7.78
CA GLU A 541 -1.48 -18.75 -9.18
C GLU A 541 -0.16 -18.21 -9.78
N LYS A 542 0.97 -18.29 -9.06
CA LYS A 542 2.33 -17.85 -9.48
C LYS A 542 2.46 -16.36 -9.82
N TRP A 543 1.55 -15.52 -9.33
CA TRP A 543 1.65 -14.05 -9.47
C TRP A 543 2.54 -13.40 -8.40
N LEU A 544 2.80 -14.12 -7.31
CA LEU A 544 3.74 -13.77 -6.26
C LEU A 544 4.58 -14.99 -5.88
N VAL A 545 5.78 -14.77 -5.35
CA VAL A 545 6.66 -15.84 -4.87
C VAL A 545 6.40 -16.16 -3.39
N PRO A 546 6.52 -17.43 -2.98
CA PRO A 546 6.49 -17.83 -1.58
C PRO A 546 7.69 -17.30 -0.78
N TYR A 547 7.58 -17.36 0.55
CA TYR A 547 8.66 -17.05 1.48
C TYR A 547 9.09 -18.28 2.26
N ARG A 548 10.35 -18.30 2.70
CA ARG A 548 10.87 -19.22 3.73
C ARG A 548 11.28 -18.45 4.96
N VAL A 549 10.94 -18.98 6.14
CA VAL A 549 11.29 -18.36 7.42
C VAL A 549 12.48 -19.08 8.02
N ILE A 550 13.52 -18.31 8.36
CA ILE A 550 14.70 -18.75 9.09
C ILE A 550 14.62 -18.10 10.46
N GLU A 551 14.19 -18.87 11.47
CA GLU A 551 14.14 -18.41 12.85
C GLU A 551 15.52 -18.51 13.50
N VAL A 552 16.04 -17.37 13.95
CA VAL A 552 17.37 -17.30 14.59
C VAL A 552 17.21 -16.59 15.94
N PRO A 553 16.65 -17.27 16.96
CA PRO A 553 16.37 -16.63 18.24
C PRO A 553 17.67 -16.32 19.00
N LEU A 554 18.06 -15.05 19.03
CA LEU A 554 19.19 -14.61 19.86
C LEU A 554 18.74 -14.47 21.33
N LYS A 555 19.48 -15.11 22.24
CA LYS A 555 19.17 -15.16 23.68
C LYS A 555 18.99 -13.76 24.29
N ILE A 556 19.87 -12.82 23.93
CA ILE A 556 19.86 -11.45 24.46
C ILE A 556 18.64 -10.67 23.96
N GLN A 557 18.25 -10.82 22.69
CA GLN A 557 17.07 -10.15 22.11
C GLN A 557 15.75 -10.67 22.71
N THR A 558 15.72 -11.95 23.10
CA THR A 558 14.50 -12.60 23.60
C THR A 558 14.35 -12.53 25.12
N ARG A 559 15.43 -12.70 25.88
CA ARG A 559 15.41 -12.77 27.35
C ARG A 559 15.99 -11.53 28.05
N GLY A 560 16.69 -10.65 27.32
CA GLY A 560 17.41 -9.53 27.90
C GLY A 560 18.72 -9.93 28.58
N LEU A 561 19.24 -9.05 29.44
CA LEU A 561 20.45 -9.25 30.25
C LEU A 561 20.09 -9.06 31.73
N ARG A 562 20.42 -10.04 32.57
CA ARG A 562 20.30 -9.94 34.04
C ARG A 562 21.68 -9.97 34.65
N TYR A 563 22.00 -9.01 35.52
CA TYR A 563 23.32 -8.93 36.15
C TYR A 563 23.71 -10.22 36.90
N SER A 564 22.73 -10.90 37.51
CA SER A 564 22.93 -12.19 38.19
C SER A 564 23.33 -13.35 37.28
N GLU A 565 23.06 -13.24 35.98
CA GLU A 565 23.31 -14.29 34.98
C GLU A 565 24.59 -14.03 34.18
N LEU A 566 25.26 -12.90 34.40
CA LEU A 566 26.54 -12.55 33.78
C LEU A 566 27.70 -13.26 34.47
N SER A 567 28.74 -13.59 33.71
CA SER A 567 30.03 -14.04 34.25
C SER A 567 30.73 -12.92 35.02
N GLU A 568 31.72 -13.26 35.85
CA GLU A 568 32.44 -12.25 36.65
C GLU A 568 33.19 -11.21 35.79
N GLU A 569 33.67 -11.62 34.60
CA GLU A 569 34.29 -10.72 33.62
C GLU A 569 33.26 -9.78 32.99
N GLU A 570 32.07 -10.29 32.64
CA GLU A 570 30.97 -9.48 32.11
C GLU A 570 30.39 -8.53 33.16
N LYS A 571 30.37 -8.92 34.44
CA LYS A 571 29.99 -8.05 35.56
C LYS A 571 30.98 -6.91 35.76
N ALA A 572 32.28 -7.20 35.71
CA ALA A 572 33.31 -6.17 35.77
C ALA A 572 33.16 -5.16 34.62
N HIS A 573 32.92 -5.65 33.39
CA HIS A 573 32.64 -4.78 32.25
C HIS A 573 31.34 -3.98 32.42
N TRP A 574 30.25 -4.61 32.90
CA TRP A 574 28.98 -3.94 33.22
C TRP A 574 29.15 -2.81 34.24
N ASP A 575 30.07 -2.99 35.19
CA ASP A 575 30.37 -2.01 36.22
C ASP A 575 31.22 -0.83 35.73
N GLU A 576 32.01 -1.02 34.67
CA GLU A 576 32.81 0.01 34.01
C GLU A 576 31.99 0.87 33.02
N LEU A 577 30.83 0.37 32.56
CA LEU A 577 29.96 1.13 31.66
C LEU A 577 29.41 2.39 32.34
N GLU A 578 29.49 3.52 31.64
CA GLU A 578 28.84 4.76 32.06
C GLU A 578 27.34 4.68 31.73
N TRP A 579 26.55 4.39 32.77
CA TRP A 579 25.09 4.47 32.72
C TRP A 579 24.66 5.95 32.88
N ASP A 580 23.56 6.34 32.24
CA ASP A 580 23.06 7.73 32.07
C ASP A 580 23.41 8.73 33.21
N PRO A 581 24.01 9.91 32.90
CA PRO A 581 24.38 10.92 33.91
C PRO A 581 23.23 11.50 34.75
N ASP A 582 21.96 11.36 34.33
CA ASP A 582 20.79 11.86 35.06
C ASP A 582 20.09 10.80 35.96
N GLY A 583 20.62 9.58 36.06
CA GLY A 583 20.04 8.48 36.86
C GLY A 583 20.97 7.95 37.95
N ASP A 584 20.54 8.00 39.22
CA ASP A 584 21.36 7.62 40.39
C ASP A 584 21.65 6.11 40.57
N ALA A 585 21.23 5.21 39.67
CA ALA A 585 21.41 3.77 39.85
C ALA A 585 21.67 2.96 38.57
N LYS A 586 22.71 2.12 38.60
CA LYS A 586 23.00 1.11 37.57
C LYS A 586 21.84 0.10 37.46
N PRO A 587 21.32 -0.20 36.26
CA PRO A 587 20.25 -1.19 36.09
C PRO A 587 20.74 -2.60 36.45
N THR A 588 19.90 -3.38 37.13
CA THR A 588 20.17 -4.79 37.48
C THR A 588 19.63 -5.78 36.44
N GLU A 589 18.74 -5.31 35.57
CA GLU A 589 18.14 -6.05 34.46
C GLU A 589 17.91 -5.11 33.27
N ILE A 590 18.17 -5.60 32.06
CA ILE A 590 17.80 -5.00 30.77
C ILE A 590 16.86 -5.99 30.10
N ARG A 591 15.64 -5.58 29.77
CA ARG A 591 14.67 -6.44 29.07
C ARG A 591 15.05 -6.55 27.59
N GLY A 592 14.68 -7.66 26.94
CA GLY A 592 14.95 -7.86 25.50
C GLY A 592 14.39 -6.74 24.60
N GLU A 593 13.28 -6.12 25.02
CA GLU A 593 12.69 -4.95 24.35
C GLU A 593 13.62 -3.73 24.34
N GLU A 594 14.46 -3.57 25.37
CA GLU A 594 15.40 -2.45 25.58
C GLU A 594 16.72 -2.63 24.80
N VAL A 595 17.04 -3.87 24.41
CA VAL A 595 18.20 -4.17 23.55
C VAL A 595 17.95 -3.63 22.15
N GLY A 596 18.87 -2.82 21.62
CA GLY A 596 18.74 -2.12 20.34
C GLY A 596 17.87 -0.87 20.38
N THR A 597 17.36 -0.45 21.54
CA THR A 597 16.73 0.89 21.70
C THR A 597 17.72 1.90 22.28
N TRP A 598 18.33 1.56 23.41
CA TRP A 598 19.40 2.33 24.05
C TRP A 598 20.62 1.47 24.48
N VAL A 599 20.44 0.14 24.57
CA VAL A 599 21.52 -0.82 24.84
C VAL A 599 21.92 -1.53 23.54
N PHE A 600 23.11 -1.26 23.01
CA PHE A 600 23.56 -1.83 21.74
C PHE A 600 24.64 -2.90 21.96
N ASN A 601 24.29 -4.17 21.74
CA ASN A 601 25.23 -5.28 21.90
C ASN A 601 25.92 -5.60 20.57
N ARG A 602 27.25 -5.47 20.53
CA ARG A 602 28.08 -5.72 19.32
C ARG A 602 27.93 -7.15 18.82
N ASP A 603 28.13 -8.14 19.69
CA ASP A 603 28.06 -9.57 19.35
C ASP A 603 26.72 -9.99 18.72
N THR A 604 25.60 -9.44 19.21
CA THR A 604 24.25 -9.69 18.68
C THR A 604 24.11 -9.19 17.24
N VAL A 605 24.64 -8.00 16.93
CA VAL A 605 24.60 -7.44 15.57
C VAL A 605 25.57 -8.19 14.65
N ASP A 606 26.77 -8.48 15.13
CA ASP A 606 27.80 -9.18 14.37
C ASP A 606 27.31 -10.57 13.94
N LYS A 607 26.71 -11.34 14.86
CA LYS A 607 26.09 -12.65 14.56
C LYS A 607 24.92 -12.56 13.59
N MET A 608 24.11 -11.51 13.71
CA MET A 608 23.01 -11.28 12.77
C MET A 608 23.54 -11.03 11.35
N LEU A 609 24.56 -10.19 11.21
CA LEU A 609 25.19 -9.89 9.93
C LEU A 609 25.87 -11.12 9.33
N GLU A 610 26.64 -11.87 10.12
CA GLU A 610 27.28 -13.13 9.72
C GLU A 610 26.25 -14.13 9.17
N MET A 611 25.15 -14.34 9.91
CA MET A 611 24.07 -15.24 9.51
C MET A 611 23.44 -14.81 8.18
N VAL A 612 23.17 -13.52 7.99
CA VAL A 612 22.56 -13.00 6.76
C VAL A 612 23.52 -13.11 5.58
N MET A 613 24.81 -12.82 5.78
CA MET A 613 25.82 -12.92 4.73
C MET A 613 26.11 -14.37 4.31
N THR A 614 26.07 -15.31 5.26
CA THR A 614 26.35 -16.73 5.00
C THR A 614 25.15 -17.49 4.44
N CYS A 615 23.96 -17.24 4.97
CA CYS A 615 22.76 -18.02 4.66
C CYS A 615 21.75 -17.28 3.77
N GLY A 616 22.00 -16.01 3.44
CA GLY A 616 21.12 -15.22 2.58
C GLY A 616 21.14 -15.70 1.14
N LEU A 617 20.04 -15.48 0.43
CA LEU A 617 20.00 -15.72 -1.01
C LEU A 617 20.98 -14.77 -1.72
N THR A 618 21.84 -15.35 -2.54
CA THR A 618 22.90 -14.68 -3.28
C THR A 618 22.56 -14.58 -4.77
N VAL A 619 23.15 -13.61 -5.43
CA VAL A 619 23.09 -13.36 -6.88
C VAL A 619 24.52 -13.34 -7.44
N ALA A 620 24.68 -13.12 -8.75
CA ALA A 620 25.97 -13.09 -9.43
C ALA A 620 26.78 -14.40 -9.23
N GLY A 621 26.15 -15.55 -9.50
CA GLY A 621 26.77 -16.86 -9.33
C GLY A 621 27.04 -17.27 -7.88
N GLY A 622 26.39 -16.61 -6.92
CA GLY A 622 26.55 -16.88 -5.49
C GLY A 622 27.56 -15.98 -4.78
N ASP A 623 28.26 -15.11 -5.51
CA ASP A 623 29.36 -14.29 -4.97
C ASP A 623 28.90 -13.01 -4.26
N ARG A 624 27.65 -12.59 -4.47
CA ARG A 624 27.12 -11.35 -3.91
C ARG A 624 25.79 -11.61 -3.23
N LEU A 625 25.60 -11.10 -2.03
CA LEU A 625 24.29 -11.12 -1.37
C LEU A 625 23.24 -10.41 -2.24
N GLY A 626 22.09 -11.05 -2.45
CA GLY A 626 20.98 -10.43 -3.14
C GLY A 626 20.43 -9.22 -2.36
N LYS A 627 19.57 -8.42 -3.01
CA LYS A 627 19.02 -7.22 -2.38
C LYS A 627 18.32 -7.57 -1.06
N THR A 628 18.75 -6.92 0.01
CA THR A 628 18.39 -7.26 1.38
C THR A 628 17.86 -6.04 2.12
N ILE A 629 16.77 -6.19 2.87
CA ILE A 629 16.23 -5.12 3.73
C ILE A 629 16.35 -5.53 5.20
N ILE A 630 17.02 -4.71 6.01
CA ILE A 630 17.11 -4.88 7.45
C ILE A 630 16.17 -3.91 8.16
N PHE A 631 15.21 -4.43 8.92
CA PHE A 631 14.25 -3.64 9.68
C PHE A 631 14.75 -3.37 11.10
N ALA A 632 15.33 -2.19 11.31
CA ALA A 632 15.91 -1.75 12.58
C ALA A 632 14.87 -1.06 13.50
N LYS A 633 15.12 -1.10 14.82
CA LYS A 633 14.22 -0.51 15.85
C LYS A 633 14.11 1.02 15.77
N ASN A 634 15.23 1.72 15.62
CA ASN A 634 15.28 3.19 15.58
C ASN A 634 16.53 3.69 14.82
N GLN A 635 16.69 5.01 14.68
CA GLN A 635 17.81 5.61 13.95
C GLN A 635 19.18 5.20 14.50
N LYS A 636 19.35 5.22 15.83
CA LYS A 636 20.61 4.88 16.48
C LYS A 636 20.97 3.42 16.19
N HIS A 637 19.97 2.53 16.25
CA HIS A 637 20.14 1.13 15.90
C HIS A 637 20.54 0.93 14.44
N ALA A 638 19.88 1.62 13.50
CA ALA A 638 20.22 1.54 12.09
C ALA A 638 21.67 1.98 11.81
N ASN A 639 22.09 3.09 12.40
CA ASN A 639 23.47 3.57 12.30
C ASN A 639 24.45 2.56 12.90
N PHE A 640 24.15 2.02 14.07
CA PHE A 640 24.99 1.02 14.72
C PHE A 640 25.15 -0.25 13.87
N ILE A 641 24.09 -0.72 13.21
CA ILE A 641 24.18 -1.87 12.28
C ILE A 641 25.12 -1.55 11.11
N ALA A 642 25.01 -0.36 10.52
CA ALA A 642 25.90 0.06 9.43
C ALA A 642 27.36 0.17 9.88
N GLU A 643 27.61 0.78 11.04
CA GLU A 643 28.95 0.88 11.63
C GLU A 643 29.58 -0.49 11.92
N ARG A 644 28.78 -1.45 12.42
CA ARG A 644 29.24 -2.83 12.62
C ARG A 644 29.51 -3.53 11.30
N PHE A 645 28.66 -3.35 10.29
CA PHE A 645 28.88 -3.92 8.96
C PHE A 645 30.21 -3.44 8.35
N ASP A 646 30.46 -2.14 8.36
CA ASP A 646 31.69 -1.56 7.80
C ASP A 646 32.95 -1.99 8.57
N ALA A 647 32.82 -2.27 9.87
CA ALA A 647 33.92 -2.78 10.69
C ALA A 647 34.25 -4.26 10.40
N ILE A 648 33.24 -5.08 10.10
CA ILE A 648 33.41 -6.53 9.84
C ILE A 648 33.82 -6.76 8.37
N TYR A 649 33.26 -5.97 7.45
CA TYR A 649 33.42 -6.10 6.01
C TYR A 649 34.03 -4.83 5.36
N PRO A 650 35.24 -4.40 5.79
CA PRO A 650 35.86 -3.15 5.33
C PRO A 650 36.14 -3.11 3.82
N GLU A 651 36.25 -4.28 3.17
CA GLU A 651 36.47 -4.41 1.74
C GLU A 651 35.32 -3.83 0.89
N HIS A 652 34.12 -3.68 1.47
CA HIS A 652 32.97 -3.05 0.82
C HIS A 652 32.95 -1.51 0.93
N SER A 653 33.97 -0.91 1.57
CA SER A 653 34.22 0.54 1.59
C SER A 653 33.00 1.41 1.98
N GLY A 654 32.11 0.92 2.85
CA GLY A 654 30.95 1.68 3.34
C GLY A 654 29.79 1.88 2.36
N LYS A 655 29.79 1.18 1.21
CA LYS A 655 28.76 1.38 0.17
C LYS A 655 27.72 0.26 0.12
N PHE A 656 28.11 -0.95 0.53
CA PHE A 656 27.26 -2.13 0.39
C PHE A 656 26.03 -2.11 1.31
N ALA A 657 26.20 -1.64 2.56
CA ALA A 657 25.11 -1.45 3.52
C ALA A 657 24.90 0.04 3.80
N GLN A 658 23.68 0.55 3.55
CA GLN A 658 23.36 1.95 3.82
C GLN A 658 22.06 2.12 4.61
N VAL A 659 22.04 3.15 5.46
CA VAL A 659 20.88 3.52 6.27
C VAL A 659 19.92 4.37 5.45
N ILE A 660 18.66 3.94 5.37
CA ILE A 660 17.58 4.63 4.66
C ILE A 660 16.47 4.96 5.67
N THR A 661 16.46 6.20 6.15
CA THR A 661 15.48 6.70 7.12
C THR A 661 15.07 8.14 6.83
N ASN A 662 13.99 8.61 7.45
CA ASN A 662 13.49 9.98 7.27
C ASN A 662 14.50 11.07 7.68
N ASN A 663 15.49 10.73 8.50
CA ASN A 663 16.54 11.65 8.95
C ASN A 663 17.66 11.81 7.92
N VAL A 664 17.77 10.89 6.95
CA VAL A 664 18.80 10.93 5.92
C VAL A 664 18.42 11.95 4.86
N LYS A 665 19.26 12.97 4.67
CA LYS A 665 19.10 13.93 3.57
C LYS A 665 19.20 13.19 2.25
N HIS A 666 18.26 13.45 1.34
CA HIS A 666 18.19 12.79 0.03
C HIS A 666 18.03 11.25 0.07
N ALA A 667 17.37 10.70 1.11
CA ALA A 667 17.08 9.25 1.20
C ALA A 667 16.47 8.65 -0.08
N GLN A 668 15.70 9.44 -0.85
CA GLN A 668 15.15 8.99 -2.14
C GLN A 668 16.23 8.58 -3.15
N SER A 669 17.36 9.29 -3.22
CA SER A 669 18.45 8.92 -4.15
C SER A 669 19.02 7.54 -3.84
N ILE A 670 19.18 7.23 -2.55
CA ILE A 670 19.66 5.91 -2.09
C ILE A 670 18.63 4.83 -2.39
N ILE A 671 17.33 5.14 -2.26
CA ILE A 671 16.25 4.22 -2.64
C ILE A 671 16.28 3.94 -4.14
N ASP A 672 16.49 4.96 -4.98
CA ASP A 672 16.55 4.82 -6.43
C ASP A 672 17.75 3.95 -6.86
N ASP A 673 18.91 4.15 -6.22
CA ASP A 673 20.09 3.31 -6.44
C ASP A 673 19.88 1.87 -5.93
N PHE A 674 19.29 1.69 -4.73
CA PHE A 674 18.94 0.37 -4.21
C PHE A 674 17.96 -0.39 -5.12
N SER A 675 17.03 0.32 -5.75
CA SER A 675 16.03 -0.23 -6.67
C SER A 675 16.62 -0.64 -8.03
N THR A 676 17.87 -0.28 -8.31
CA THR A 676 18.57 -0.71 -9.52
C THR A 676 19.32 -2.03 -9.23
N PRO A 677 19.10 -3.11 -10.01
CA PRO A 677 19.58 -4.46 -9.69
C PRO A 677 21.07 -4.55 -9.32
N ASP A 678 21.93 -3.94 -10.14
CA ASP A 678 23.38 -4.06 -10.01
C ASP A 678 24.06 -2.93 -9.22
N ARG A 679 23.34 -1.87 -8.85
CA ARG A 679 23.92 -0.75 -8.10
C ARG A 679 23.92 -1.00 -6.60
N GLU A 680 24.91 -0.44 -5.93
CA GLU A 680 24.93 -0.34 -4.46
C GLU A 680 23.93 0.73 -3.98
N PRO A 681 23.33 0.60 -2.79
CA PRO A 681 23.58 -0.45 -1.79
C PRO A 681 22.90 -1.80 -2.13
N HIS A 682 23.41 -2.88 -1.54
CA HIS A 682 22.81 -4.22 -1.58
C HIS A 682 22.07 -4.56 -0.29
N ILE A 683 22.45 -3.94 0.83
CA ILE A 683 21.74 -4.00 2.10
C ILE A 683 21.16 -2.61 2.41
N ALA A 684 19.85 -2.53 2.55
CA ALA A 684 19.16 -1.31 2.97
C ALA A 684 18.67 -1.45 4.42
N ILE A 685 19.24 -0.64 5.32
CA ILE A 685 18.88 -0.65 6.74
C ILE A 685 17.83 0.43 6.98
N SER A 686 16.59 0.03 7.28
CA SER A 686 15.45 0.93 7.44
C SER A 686 14.77 0.79 8.78
N VAL A 687 14.21 1.89 9.28
CA VAL A 687 13.36 1.89 10.48
C VAL A 687 11.89 1.80 10.10
N ASP A 688 11.38 2.76 9.32
CA ASP A 688 9.98 2.78 8.86
C ASP A 688 9.85 3.06 7.36
N MET A 689 10.90 3.53 6.67
CA MET A 689 10.78 4.02 5.28
C MET A 689 10.50 2.89 4.29
N LEU A 690 11.21 1.78 4.40
CA LEU A 690 11.08 0.62 3.51
C LEU A 690 9.98 -0.37 3.93
N ASP A 691 9.35 -0.16 5.09
CA ASP A 691 8.26 -1.00 5.59
C ASP A 691 7.07 -0.97 4.63
N THR A 692 6.84 0.16 3.95
CA THR A 692 5.71 0.38 3.05
C THR A 692 6.10 1.14 1.78
N GLY A 693 5.48 0.79 0.65
CA GLY A 693 5.40 1.66 -0.53
C GLY A 693 6.62 1.76 -1.43
N ILE A 694 7.66 0.93 -1.25
CA ILE A 694 8.81 0.85 -2.16
C ILE A 694 8.78 -0.46 -2.97
N ASP A 695 9.11 -0.34 -4.25
CA ASP A 695 8.83 -1.30 -5.31
C ASP A 695 10.14 -1.89 -5.86
N VAL A 696 10.72 -2.88 -5.18
CA VAL A 696 12.00 -3.50 -5.60
C VAL A 696 11.80 -5.01 -5.78
N PRO A 697 11.52 -5.48 -7.00
CA PRO A 697 11.32 -6.90 -7.29
C PRO A 697 12.46 -7.82 -6.87
N GLU A 698 13.69 -7.32 -6.93
CA GLU A 698 14.96 -8.03 -6.73
C GLU A 698 15.24 -8.35 -5.25
N VAL A 699 14.44 -7.82 -4.31
CA VAL A 699 14.61 -8.10 -2.88
C VAL A 699 14.36 -9.58 -2.61
N VAL A 700 15.38 -10.28 -2.14
CA VAL A 700 15.36 -11.73 -1.85
C VAL A 700 15.58 -12.06 -0.38
N ASN A 701 16.01 -11.10 0.44
CA ASN A 701 16.20 -11.30 1.88
C ASN A 701 15.53 -10.18 2.68
N LEU A 702 14.73 -10.56 3.68
CA LEU A 702 14.14 -9.64 4.66
C LEU A 702 14.62 -10.01 6.05
N VAL A 703 15.12 -9.03 6.80
CA VAL A 703 15.69 -9.26 8.14
C VAL A 703 14.86 -8.52 9.18
N PHE A 704 14.13 -9.27 9.99
CA PHE A 704 13.27 -8.76 11.05
C PHE A 704 14.11 -8.61 12.32
N PHE A 705 14.73 -7.44 12.46
CA PHE A 705 15.57 -7.08 13.62
C PHE A 705 14.91 -6.05 14.55
N LYS A 706 13.57 -6.12 14.58
CA LYS A 706 12.69 -5.38 15.48
C LYS A 706 11.44 -6.20 15.77
N THR A 707 10.84 -6.00 16.93
CA THR A 707 9.52 -6.54 17.26
C THR A 707 8.44 -5.75 16.54
N VAL A 708 7.53 -6.44 15.87
CA VAL A 708 6.44 -5.87 15.10
C VAL A 708 5.13 -6.12 15.83
N HIS A 709 4.56 -5.09 16.43
CA HIS A 709 3.28 -5.21 17.15
C HIS A 709 2.05 -5.01 16.26
N SER A 710 2.23 -4.51 15.05
CA SER A 710 1.14 -4.26 14.10
C SER A 710 1.14 -5.31 13.00
N ARG A 711 0.06 -6.10 12.95
CA ARG A 711 -0.15 -7.13 11.93
C ARG A 711 -0.19 -6.56 10.50
N THR A 712 -0.73 -5.35 10.35
CA THR A 712 -0.69 -4.61 9.08
C THR A 712 0.74 -4.31 8.64
N LYS A 713 1.60 -3.78 9.53
CA LYS A 713 3.02 -3.54 9.22
C LYS A 713 3.75 -4.85 8.91
N PHE A 714 3.46 -5.91 9.66
CA PHE A 714 4.05 -7.23 9.45
C PHE A 714 3.80 -7.75 8.01
N TRP A 715 2.55 -7.75 7.55
CA TRP A 715 2.22 -8.15 6.17
C TRP A 715 2.78 -7.19 5.10
N GLN A 716 2.88 -5.89 5.40
CA GLN A 716 3.49 -4.92 4.49
C GLN A 716 5.01 -5.13 4.34
N MET A 717 5.69 -5.54 5.41
CA MET A 717 7.11 -5.91 5.41
C MET A 717 7.33 -7.18 4.59
N ILE A 718 6.57 -8.26 4.85
CA ILE A 718 6.64 -9.51 4.07
C ILE A 718 6.41 -9.24 2.57
N GLY A 719 5.43 -8.40 2.25
CA GLY A 719 5.11 -8.01 0.88
C GLY A 719 6.23 -7.30 0.11
N ARG A 720 7.36 -6.94 0.74
CA ARG A 720 8.55 -6.45 0.03
C ARG A 720 9.25 -7.55 -0.76
N GLY A 721 9.20 -8.79 -0.30
CA GLY A 721 9.88 -9.92 -0.94
C GLY A 721 9.03 -10.71 -1.93
N THR A 722 7.70 -10.53 -1.97
CA THR A 722 6.77 -11.41 -2.71
C THR A 722 6.77 -11.23 -4.24
N ARG A 723 7.46 -10.21 -4.76
CA ARG A 723 7.45 -9.87 -6.19
C ARG A 723 8.25 -10.86 -7.02
N LEU A 724 7.76 -11.12 -8.23
CA LEU A 724 8.48 -11.85 -9.27
C LEU A 724 9.65 -11.01 -9.80
N ALA A 725 10.80 -11.64 -10.00
CA ALA A 725 11.95 -11.05 -10.67
C ALA A 725 12.49 -12.08 -11.68
N PRO A 726 12.17 -11.95 -12.98
CA PRO A 726 12.75 -12.82 -14.01
C PRO A 726 14.25 -12.56 -14.12
N ASP A 727 15.01 -13.60 -14.48
CA ASP A 727 16.46 -13.54 -14.71
C ASP A 727 17.30 -13.02 -13.52
N LEU A 728 16.79 -13.13 -12.28
CA LEU A 728 17.45 -12.58 -11.10
C LEU A 728 18.75 -13.32 -10.74
N PHE A 729 18.74 -14.66 -10.80
CA PHE A 729 19.90 -15.47 -10.39
C PHE A 729 20.83 -15.74 -11.57
N ALA A 730 20.26 -15.99 -12.75
CA ALA A 730 20.94 -16.16 -14.02
C ALA A 730 19.91 -15.98 -15.16
N PRO A 731 20.34 -15.81 -16.43
CA PRO A 731 19.41 -15.86 -17.57
C PRO A 731 18.58 -17.15 -17.56
N GLY A 732 17.25 -17.02 -17.59
CA GLY A 732 16.28 -18.12 -17.47
C GLY A 732 16.00 -18.59 -16.04
N GLN A 733 16.74 -18.11 -15.03
CA GLN A 733 16.54 -18.43 -13.62
C GLN A 733 15.88 -17.28 -12.88
N ALA A 734 14.55 -17.32 -12.85
CA ALA A 734 13.73 -16.36 -12.12
C ALA A 734 13.78 -16.58 -10.61
N LYS A 735 13.42 -15.53 -9.87
CA LYS A 735 13.14 -15.62 -8.44
C LYS A 735 11.98 -16.57 -8.17
N THR A 736 12.24 -17.64 -7.43
CA THR A 736 11.24 -18.65 -7.05
C THR A 736 10.76 -18.49 -5.61
N GLU A 737 11.57 -17.91 -4.73
CA GLU A 737 11.28 -17.69 -3.32
C GLU A 737 12.12 -16.53 -2.76
N PHE A 738 11.85 -16.15 -1.51
CA PHE A 738 12.69 -15.20 -0.75
C PHE A 738 12.77 -15.61 0.72
N TYR A 739 13.82 -15.18 1.41
CA TYR A 739 14.08 -15.55 2.80
C TYR A 739 13.69 -14.44 3.77
N ILE A 740 13.13 -14.85 4.90
CA ILE A 740 12.80 -13.98 6.03
C ILE A 740 13.59 -14.48 7.24
N PHE A 741 14.55 -13.69 7.69
CA PHE A 741 15.32 -13.93 8.90
C PHE A 741 14.59 -13.28 10.08
N ASP A 742 14.03 -14.08 10.97
CA ASP A 742 13.33 -13.58 12.16
C ASP A 742 14.16 -13.75 13.43
N PHE A 743 14.75 -12.64 13.87
CA PHE A 743 15.58 -12.58 15.08
C PHE A 743 14.77 -12.21 16.34
N CYS A 744 13.51 -11.79 16.16
CA CYS A 744 12.67 -11.25 17.23
C CYS A 744 11.38 -12.06 17.46
N ARG A 745 11.23 -13.24 16.84
CA ARG A 745 10.07 -14.14 17.01
C ARG A 745 8.72 -13.47 16.68
N ASN A 746 8.71 -12.70 15.61
CA ASN A 746 7.51 -12.06 15.09
C ASN A 746 6.49 -13.09 14.57
N PHE A 747 6.93 -14.19 13.95
CA PHE A 747 6.02 -15.23 13.48
C PHE A 747 5.33 -15.95 14.64
N GLU A 748 6.07 -16.28 15.71
CA GLU A 748 5.53 -16.80 16.97
C GLU A 748 4.51 -15.82 17.57
N PHE A 749 4.83 -14.52 17.63
CA PHE A 749 3.93 -13.50 18.17
C PHE A 749 2.57 -13.40 17.43
N PHE A 750 2.53 -13.66 16.12
CA PHE A 750 1.31 -13.62 15.31
C PHE A 750 0.62 -14.99 15.15
N ASP A 751 1.06 -16.01 15.91
CA ASP A 751 0.59 -17.40 15.83
C ASP A 751 0.66 -17.98 14.41
N MET A 752 1.73 -17.64 13.67
CA MET A 752 1.97 -18.16 12.34
C MET A 752 2.91 -19.35 12.42
N ASN A 753 2.52 -20.47 11.79
CA ASN A 753 3.33 -21.69 11.69
C ASN A 753 3.93 -21.81 10.28
N PRO A 754 5.00 -21.06 9.94
CA PRO A 754 5.65 -21.19 8.64
C PRO A 754 6.36 -22.54 8.51
N GLN A 755 6.59 -22.97 7.26
CA GLN A 755 7.53 -24.07 7.01
C GLN A 755 8.94 -23.60 7.36
N LEU A 756 9.47 -24.08 8.48
CA LEU A 756 10.87 -23.86 8.87
C LEU A 756 11.77 -24.62 7.90
N SER A 757 12.83 -23.97 7.43
CA SER A 757 13.81 -24.58 6.54
C SER A 757 15.20 -24.44 7.11
N GLU A 758 16.01 -25.48 6.94
CA GLU A 758 17.45 -25.36 7.14
C GLU A 758 18.04 -24.47 6.02
N PRO A 759 18.95 -23.53 6.36
CA PRO A 759 19.57 -22.67 5.37
C PRO A 759 20.38 -23.51 4.38
N ARG A 760 20.01 -23.47 3.09
CA ARG A 760 20.85 -24.01 2.02
C ARG A 760 21.90 -22.97 1.67
N VAL A 761 23.18 -23.32 1.80
CA VAL A 761 24.31 -22.47 1.39
C VAL A 761 24.79 -22.96 0.01
N PRO A 762 24.39 -22.30 -1.10
CA PRO A 762 24.96 -22.62 -2.40
C PRO A 762 26.45 -22.26 -2.42
N VAL A 763 27.28 -23.15 -2.99
CA VAL A 763 28.74 -22.92 -3.11
C VAL A 763 28.99 -21.75 -4.08
N PRO A 764 29.55 -20.61 -3.64
CA PRO A 764 29.79 -19.45 -4.50
C PRO A 764 30.71 -19.77 -5.68
N LEU A 765 30.52 -19.11 -6.82
CA LEU A 765 31.36 -19.28 -8.00
C LEU A 765 32.84 -18.99 -7.71
N SER A 766 33.13 -18.00 -6.88
CA SER A 766 34.50 -17.69 -6.44
C SER A 766 35.13 -18.84 -5.63
N GLN A 767 34.33 -19.54 -4.81
CA GLN A 767 34.79 -20.74 -4.10
C GLN A 767 35.05 -21.89 -5.08
N LYS A 768 34.13 -22.15 -6.03
CA LYS A 768 34.33 -23.15 -7.08
C LYS A 768 35.59 -22.88 -7.91
N LEU A 769 35.83 -21.61 -8.25
CA LEU A 769 37.04 -21.17 -8.96
C LEU A 769 38.30 -21.37 -8.13
N PHE A 770 38.27 -21.05 -6.84
CA PHE A 770 39.41 -21.27 -5.95
C PHE A 770 39.74 -22.76 -5.84
N GLN A 771 38.73 -23.61 -5.66
CA GLN A 771 38.89 -25.06 -5.62
C GLN A 771 39.42 -25.62 -6.95
N ALA A 772 38.83 -25.23 -8.07
CA ALA A 772 39.29 -25.67 -9.40
C ALA A 772 40.75 -25.27 -9.68
N ARG A 773 41.17 -24.07 -9.27
CA ARG A 773 42.57 -23.63 -9.37
C ARG A 773 43.51 -24.44 -8.47
N LEU A 774 43.07 -24.74 -7.26
CA LEU A 774 43.84 -25.56 -6.32
C LEU A 774 43.97 -27.00 -6.83
N GLU A 775 42.90 -27.55 -7.43
CA GLU A 775 42.91 -28.85 -8.09
C GLU A 775 43.81 -28.87 -9.33
N LEU A 776 43.82 -27.79 -10.11
CA LEU A 776 44.70 -27.64 -11.27
C LEU A 776 46.16 -27.64 -10.84
N LEU A 777 46.49 -26.92 -9.76
CA LEU A 777 47.84 -26.92 -9.20
C LEU A 777 48.27 -28.32 -8.77
N ALA A 778 47.39 -29.08 -8.10
CA ALA A 778 47.66 -30.46 -7.70
C ALA A 778 47.87 -31.40 -8.91
N ALA A 779 47.09 -31.19 -9.98
CA ALA A 779 47.18 -31.98 -11.20
C ALA A 779 48.52 -31.73 -11.93
N ILE A 780 48.92 -30.46 -12.07
CA ILE A 780 50.20 -30.09 -12.69
C ILE A 780 51.38 -30.62 -11.86
N ASP A 781 51.33 -30.48 -10.53
CA ASP A 781 52.37 -30.98 -9.62
C ASP A 781 52.50 -32.52 -9.67
N SER A 782 51.42 -33.23 -10.06
CA SER A 782 51.40 -34.70 -10.21
C SER A 782 51.87 -35.18 -11.58
N ASP A 783 51.54 -34.45 -12.65
CA ASP A 783 51.94 -34.79 -14.03
C ASP A 783 53.43 -34.54 -14.26
N GLY A 784 53.95 -33.44 -13.71
CA GLY A 784 55.37 -33.12 -13.70
C GLY A 784 55.95 -32.68 -15.05
N ASP A 785 55.11 -32.24 -15.98
CA ASP A 785 55.54 -31.68 -17.28
C ASP A 785 56.22 -30.30 -17.08
N PRO A 786 57.50 -30.13 -17.48
CA PRO A 786 58.20 -28.86 -17.39
C PRO A 786 57.53 -27.71 -18.18
N ASP A 787 56.74 -28.02 -19.21
CA ASP A 787 56.07 -27.01 -20.05
C ASP A 787 54.92 -26.31 -19.30
N ASP A 788 54.39 -26.90 -18.22
CA ASP A 788 53.31 -26.34 -17.40
C ASP A 788 53.82 -25.51 -16.19
N GLU A 789 55.12 -25.44 -15.94
CA GLU A 789 55.72 -24.67 -14.83
C GLU A 789 55.30 -23.18 -14.81
N PRO A 790 55.21 -22.46 -15.96
CA PRO A 790 54.71 -21.08 -15.97
C PRO A 790 53.25 -20.98 -15.51
N LEU A 791 52.39 -21.91 -15.95
CA LEU A 791 50.97 -21.95 -15.57
C LEU A 791 50.83 -22.24 -14.08
N ARG A 792 51.57 -23.24 -13.58
CA ARG A 792 51.64 -23.60 -12.17
C ARG A 792 52.00 -22.41 -11.28
N ARG A 793 53.06 -21.67 -11.65
CA ARG A 793 53.50 -20.47 -10.93
C ARG A 793 52.43 -19.39 -10.91
N ASP A 794 51.79 -19.10 -12.04
CA ASP A 794 50.77 -18.07 -12.13
C ASP A 794 49.52 -18.40 -11.30
N VAL A 795 49.11 -19.68 -11.27
CA VAL A 795 48.01 -20.17 -10.43
C VAL A 795 48.35 -20.08 -8.95
N ALA A 796 49.56 -20.50 -8.55
CA ALA A 796 50.06 -20.37 -7.17
C ALA A 796 50.11 -18.91 -6.70
N ASP A 797 50.66 -18.02 -7.54
CA ASP A 797 50.75 -16.59 -7.24
C ASP A 797 49.36 -15.94 -7.08
N LEU A 798 48.37 -16.39 -7.87
CA LEU A 798 47.00 -15.92 -7.74
C LEU A 798 46.34 -16.41 -6.45
N LEU A 799 46.41 -17.70 -6.13
CA LEU A 799 45.85 -18.25 -4.90
C LEU A 799 46.51 -17.64 -3.66
N HIS A 800 47.84 -17.41 -3.70
CA HIS A 800 48.58 -16.69 -2.67
C HIS A 800 48.06 -15.27 -2.45
N ARG A 801 47.86 -14.49 -3.53
CA ARG A 801 47.28 -13.14 -3.42
C ARG A 801 45.90 -13.18 -2.78
N ILE A 802 45.04 -14.11 -3.18
CA ILE A 802 43.70 -14.28 -2.61
C ILE A 802 43.77 -14.56 -1.11
N VAL A 803 44.60 -15.51 -0.66
CA VAL A 803 44.74 -15.82 0.77
C VAL A 803 45.34 -14.65 1.55
N ARG A 804 46.34 -13.96 0.98
CA ARG A 804 46.94 -12.76 1.59
C ARG A 804 45.94 -11.61 1.73
N GLY A 805 44.96 -11.52 0.84
CA GLY A 805 43.88 -10.53 0.88
C GLY A 805 42.78 -10.83 1.91
N MET A 806 42.82 -11.97 2.62
CA MET A 806 41.82 -12.31 3.64
C MET A 806 42.07 -11.52 4.93
N ASN A 807 41.05 -10.79 5.39
CA ASN A 807 41.14 -10.00 6.61
C ASN A 807 40.99 -10.89 7.86
N VAL A 808 42.07 -11.10 8.62
CA VAL A 808 42.06 -11.90 9.87
C VAL A 808 41.16 -11.37 10.98
N GLY A 809 40.70 -10.11 10.87
CA GLY A 809 39.72 -9.51 11.77
C GLY A 809 38.26 -9.80 11.40
N ASN A 810 37.99 -10.30 10.20
CA ASN A 810 36.65 -10.67 9.75
C ASN A 810 36.17 -11.91 10.54
N ILE A 811 34.88 -11.95 10.88
CA ILE A 811 34.31 -12.99 11.75
C ILE A 811 34.34 -14.39 11.13
N GLU A 812 34.20 -14.48 9.81
CA GLU A 812 34.25 -15.74 9.05
C GLU A 812 35.70 -16.22 8.89
N VAL A 813 36.65 -15.29 8.73
CA VAL A 813 38.09 -15.61 8.55
C VAL A 813 38.76 -15.97 9.87
N ARG A 814 38.32 -15.38 10.99
CA ARG A 814 38.96 -15.49 12.31
C ARG A 814 39.11 -16.94 12.81
N PRO A 815 38.11 -17.85 12.71
CA PRO A 815 38.26 -19.26 13.06
C PRO A 815 39.36 -19.98 12.25
N HIS A 816 39.62 -19.52 11.03
CA HIS A 816 40.59 -20.10 10.10
C HIS A 816 41.94 -19.37 10.09
N ARG A 817 42.15 -18.43 11.02
CA ARG A 817 43.35 -17.59 11.11
C ARG A 817 44.67 -18.36 11.03
N ARG A 818 44.75 -19.53 11.69
CA ARG A 818 45.95 -20.39 11.66
C ARG A 818 46.36 -20.80 10.24
N TRP A 819 45.37 -21.00 9.37
CA TRP A 819 45.57 -21.41 7.98
C TRP A 819 45.89 -20.21 7.10
N VAL A 820 45.18 -19.10 7.30
CA VAL A 820 45.45 -17.84 6.59
C VAL A 820 46.87 -17.37 6.85
N GLU A 821 47.33 -17.35 8.10
CA GLU A 821 48.69 -16.92 8.45
C GLU A 821 49.76 -17.87 7.87
N ARG A 822 49.48 -19.18 7.84
CA ARG A 822 50.40 -20.17 7.26
C ARG A 822 50.54 -20.02 5.75
N TYR A 823 49.42 -19.87 5.03
CA TYR A 823 49.39 -19.82 3.57
C TYR A 823 49.44 -18.39 2.99
N ALA A 824 49.55 -17.36 3.84
CA ALA A 824 49.91 -16.00 3.42
C ALA A 824 51.40 -15.87 3.08
N ASP A 825 52.24 -16.82 3.50
CA ASP A 825 53.64 -16.91 3.07
C ASP A 825 53.72 -17.50 1.64
N ARG A 826 54.44 -16.82 0.74
CA ARG A 826 54.59 -17.27 -0.64
C ARG A 826 55.39 -18.57 -0.73
N ALA A 827 56.34 -18.80 0.18
CA ALA A 827 57.15 -20.02 0.20
C ALA A 827 56.29 -21.29 0.41
N ALA A 828 55.14 -21.16 1.09
CA ALA A 828 54.23 -22.28 1.31
C ALA A 828 53.60 -22.81 0.00
N TRP A 829 53.57 -22.01 -1.07
CA TRP A 829 52.99 -22.38 -2.36
C TRP A 829 54.01 -22.97 -3.34
N ASP A 830 55.31 -22.96 -3.00
CA ASP A 830 56.36 -23.49 -3.88
C ASP A 830 56.25 -25.01 -4.03
N SER A 831 55.72 -25.73 -3.04
CA SER A 831 55.44 -27.16 -3.08
C SER A 831 54.28 -27.48 -2.11
N LEU A 832 53.11 -27.83 -2.64
CA LEU A 832 51.96 -28.21 -1.82
C LEU A 832 51.87 -29.74 -1.71
N GLY A 833 51.95 -30.27 -0.49
CA GLY A 833 51.65 -31.68 -0.24
C GLY A 833 50.13 -31.96 -0.22
N ALA A 834 49.72 -33.22 -0.34
CA ALA A 834 48.31 -33.62 -0.31
C ALA A 834 47.54 -33.10 0.92
N GLN A 835 48.19 -33.10 2.10
CA GLN A 835 47.60 -32.54 3.32
C GLN A 835 47.40 -31.02 3.21
N ALA A 836 48.36 -30.30 2.62
CA ALA A 836 48.24 -28.85 2.45
C ALA A 836 47.09 -28.49 1.49
N HIS A 837 46.92 -29.27 0.42
CA HIS A 837 45.76 -29.13 -0.47
C HIS A 837 44.42 -29.32 0.26
N ALA A 838 44.28 -30.38 1.06
CA ALA A 838 43.08 -30.62 1.84
C ALA A 838 42.80 -29.47 2.83
N ASP A 839 43.83 -29.04 3.57
CA ASP A 839 43.72 -27.95 4.54
C ASP A 839 43.25 -26.63 3.88
N ILE A 840 43.81 -26.29 2.70
CA ILE A 840 43.44 -25.07 1.97
C ILE A 840 42.02 -25.18 1.37
N ALA A 841 41.67 -26.33 0.80
CA ALA A 841 40.36 -26.58 0.22
C ALA A 841 39.25 -26.47 1.28
N GLU A 842 39.43 -27.13 2.43
CA GLU A 842 38.44 -27.19 3.51
C GLU A 842 38.29 -25.85 4.22
N HIS A 843 39.40 -25.16 4.49
CA HIS A 843 39.39 -24.04 5.42
C HIS A 843 39.51 -22.65 4.80
N LEU A 844 39.94 -22.52 3.54
CA LEU A 844 40.20 -21.22 2.92
C LEU A 844 39.36 -20.94 1.67
N SER A 845 38.83 -21.97 0.99
CA SER A 845 38.25 -21.82 -0.35
C SER A 845 37.03 -20.89 -0.44
N GLY A 846 36.25 -20.79 0.63
CA GLY A 846 35.03 -19.97 0.68
C GLY A 846 35.18 -18.63 1.42
N LEU A 847 36.37 -18.27 1.89
CA LEU A 847 36.55 -17.10 2.76
C LEU A 847 36.62 -15.77 1.99
N PRO A 848 36.08 -14.67 2.55
CA PRO A 848 36.13 -13.36 1.91
C PRO A 848 37.55 -12.82 1.80
N SER A 849 37.88 -12.27 0.63
CA SER A 849 39.18 -11.64 0.32
C SER A 849 38.99 -10.27 -0.34
N ALA A 850 39.99 -9.41 -0.16
CA ALA A 850 40.11 -8.13 -0.86
C ALA A 850 40.45 -8.27 -2.36
N GLU A 851 41.01 -9.42 -2.76
CA GLU A 851 41.27 -9.73 -4.17
C GLU A 851 39.98 -10.24 -4.82
N ARG A 852 39.32 -9.39 -5.64
CA ARG A 852 38.03 -9.70 -6.25
C ARG A 852 38.03 -9.50 -7.76
N ASP A 853 37.23 -10.32 -8.43
CA ASP A 853 36.81 -10.10 -9.80
C ASP A 853 35.28 -9.95 -9.82
N ASP A 854 34.81 -8.77 -10.18
CA ASP A 854 33.39 -8.42 -10.19
C ASP A 854 32.68 -8.87 -11.48
N ASP A 855 33.41 -9.35 -12.49
CA ASP A 855 32.83 -9.79 -13.76
C ASP A 855 32.38 -11.26 -13.69
N GLU A 856 31.09 -11.47 -13.44
CA GLU A 856 30.49 -12.81 -13.35
C GLU A 856 30.69 -13.64 -14.64
N GLN A 857 30.57 -13.02 -15.82
CA GLN A 857 30.70 -13.75 -17.09
C GLN A 857 32.15 -14.19 -17.32
N ALA A 858 33.11 -13.32 -16.97
CA ALA A 858 34.52 -13.68 -16.99
C ALA A 858 34.83 -14.83 -16.01
N LYS A 859 34.23 -14.82 -14.82
CA LYS A 859 34.38 -15.89 -13.82
C LYS A 859 33.78 -17.23 -14.28
N ARG A 860 32.59 -17.21 -14.90
CA ARG A 860 31.97 -18.41 -15.48
C ARG A 860 32.85 -19.00 -16.60
N PHE A 861 33.40 -18.15 -17.46
CA PHE A 861 34.33 -18.57 -18.50
C PHE A 861 35.67 -19.08 -17.95
N ASP A 862 36.20 -18.44 -16.91
CA ASP A 862 37.37 -18.93 -16.18
C ASP A 862 37.11 -20.34 -15.64
N TYR A 863 35.94 -20.57 -15.01
CA TYR A 863 35.60 -21.87 -14.43
C TYR A 863 35.45 -22.95 -15.51
N LEU A 864 34.78 -22.61 -16.61
CA LEU A 864 34.67 -23.46 -17.80
C LEU A 864 36.05 -23.88 -18.32
N THR A 865 36.96 -22.92 -18.46
CA THR A 865 38.31 -23.17 -19.00
C THR A 865 39.18 -23.95 -18.03
N LEU A 866 39.09 -23.69 -16.72
CA LEU A 866 39.79 -24.45 -15.68
C LEU A 866 39.34 -25.91 -15.65
N ARG A 867 38.03 -26.17 -15.78
CA ARG A 867 37.50 -27.53 -15.91
C ARG A 867 38.03 -28.23 -17.16
N LEU A 868 38.13 -27.51 -18.28
CA LEU A 868 38.68 -28.03 -19.53
C LEU A 868 40.18 -28.38 -19.39
N GLN A 869 40.97 -27.54 -18.71
CA GLN A 869 42.38 -27.82 -18.38
C GLN A 869 42.52 -29.08 -17.51
N LEU A 870 41.65 -29.23 -16.49
CA LEU A 870 41.61 -30.42 -15.66
C LEU A 870 41.26 -31.68 -16.46
N CYS A 871 40.31 -31.61 -17.40
CA CYS A 871 39.98 -32.73 -18.27
C CYS A 871 41.15 -33.16 -19.16
N VAL A 872 41.95 -32.21 -19.65
CA VAL A 872 43.16 -32.50 -20.44
C VAL A 872 44.20 -33.23 -19.59
N LEU A 873 44.48 -32.74 -18.37
CA LEU A 873 45.49 -33.33 -17.47
C LEU A 873 45.09 -34.68 -16.88
N ARG A 874 43.80 -34.88 -16.56
CA ARG A 874 43.30 -36.08 -15.87
C ARG A 874 42.62 -37.09 -16.80
N ALA A 875 42.46 -36.77 -18.08
CA ALA A 875 41.66 -37.55 -19.04
C ALA A 875 40.23 -37.85 -18.55
N GLU A 876 39.57 -36.86 -17.90
CA GLU A 876 38.21 -37.01 -17.36
C GLU A 876 37.14 -37.02 -18.47
N PRO A 877 36.06 -37.81 -18.32
CA PRO A 877 34.91 -37.75 -19.22
C PRO A 877 34.22 -36.38 -19.10
N GLY A 878 34.02 -35.68 -20.22
CA GLY A 878 33.39 -34.36 -20.25
C GLY A 878 34.11 -33.29 -21.09
N PHE A 879 35.32 -33.59 -21.59
CA PHE A 879 36.08 -32.70 -22.46
C PHE A 879 35.29 -32.21 -23.68
N GLU A 880 34.60 -33.11 -24.40
CA GLU A 880 33.85 -32.77 -25.61
C GLU A 880 32.74 -31.74 -25.33
N ARG A 881 31.96 -31.94 -24.26
CA ARG A 881 30.88 -31.01 -23.88
C ARG A 881 31.42 -29.61 -23.53
N LEU A 882 32.51 -29.55 -22.76
CA LEU A 882 33.11 -28.28 -22.34
C LEU A 882 33.76 -27.56 -23.54
N ARG A 883 34.42 -28.31 -24.44
CA ARG A 883 34.93 -27.82 -25.72
C ARG A 883 33.82 -27.18 -26.55
N ASP A 884 32.70 -27.89 -26.73
CA ASP A 884 31.58 -27.40 -27.54
C ASP A 884 30.99 -26.12 -26.96
N THR A 885 30.96 -25.99 -25.63
CA THR A 885 30.55 -24.75 -24.97
C THR A 885 31.50 -23.58 -25.28
N VAL A 886 32.83 -23.81 -25.26
CA VAL A 886 33.83 -22.79 -25.63
C VAL A 886 33.72 -22.42 -27.12
N TRP A 887 33.45 -23.41 -27.97
CA TRP A 887 33.20 -23.22 -29.39
C TRP A 887 31.99 -22.30 -29.63
N GLU A 888 30.85 -22.56 -29.00
CA GLU A 888 29.64 -21.74 -29.12
C GLU A 888 29.88 -20.28 -28.67
N ILE A 889 30.68 -20.08 -27.61
CA ILE A 889 31.10 -18.76 -27.15
C ILE A 889 31.95 -18.07 -28.21
N ALA A 890 32.89 -18.79 -28.83
CA ALA A 890 33.75 -18.24 -29.89
C ALA A 890 32.93 -17.84 -31.14
N GLU A 891 32.00 -18.68 -31.59
CA GLU A 891 31.07 -18.36 -32.69
C GLU A 891 30.24 -17.12 -32.39
N SER A 892 29.68 -17.06 -31.18
CA SER A 892 28.87 -15.93 -30.74
C SER A 892 29.66 -14.61 -30.77
N LEU A 893 30.92 -14.64 -30.33
CA LEU A 893 31.82 -13.47 -30.38
C LEU A 893 32.19 -13.10 -31.81
N LEU A 894 32.42 -14.06 -32.71
CA LEU A 894 32.74 -13.79 -34.13
C LEU A 894 31.62 -13.04 -34.87
N THR A 895 30.36 -13.16 -34.43
CA THR A 895 29.26 -12.34 -34.97
C THR A 895 29.41 -10.84 -34.65
N ARG A 896 30.35 -10.46 -33.77
CA ARG A 896 30.57 -9.09 -33.25
C ARG A 896 31.94 -8.51 -33.60
N THR A 897 32.49 -8.89 -34.76
CA THR A 897 33.75 -8.33 -35.30
C THR A 897 33.73 -6.83 -35.58
N ASN A 898 32.57 -6.17 -35.46
CA ASN A 898 32.45 -4.71 -35.48
C ASN A 898 33.03 -4.04 -34.22
N ILE A 899 33.16 -4.77 -33.09
CA ILE A 899 33.79 -4.27 -31.87
C ILE A 899 35.33 -4.42 -31.99
N PRO A 900 36.13 -3.34 -31.83
CA PRO A 900 37.58 -3.40 -32.01
C PRO A 900 38.30 -4.45 -31.16
N ALA A 901 37.85 -4.63 -29.91
CA ALA A 901 38.42 -5.62 -28.98
C ALA A 901 38.17 -7.07 -29.43
N VAL A 902 37.00 -7.35 -30.02
CA VAL A 902 36.68 -8.68 -30.59
C VAL A 902 37.45 -8.90 -31.88
N LYS A 903 37.52 -7.89 -32.76
CA LYS A 903 38.27 -7.94 -34.01
C LYS A 903 39.75 -8.25 -33.81
N GLN A 904 40.35 -7.71 -32.73
CA GLN A 904 41.74 -7.98 -32.38
C GLN A 904 42.01 -9.45 -32.06
N GLN A 905 40.99 -10.19 -31.62
CA GLN A 905 41.08 -11.62 -31.27
C GLN A 905 40.42 -12.54 -32.31
N ALA A 906 39.97 -12.00 -33.47
CA ALA A 906 39.20 -12.76 -34.46
C ALA A 906 39.93 -14.01 -34.97
N GLU A 907 41.24 -13.91 -35.24
CA GLU A 907 42.06 -15.05 -35.68
C GLU A 907 42.08 -16.19 -34.64
N LEU A 908 42.18 -15.86 -33.35
CA LEU A 908 42.11 -16.84 -32.26
C LEU A 908 40.70 -17.45 -32.18
N LEU A 909 39.66 -16.62 -32.23
CA LEU A 909 38.27 -17.08 -32.17
C LEU A 909 37.91 -17.99 -33.36
N GLU A 910 38.37 -17.68 -34.57
CA GLU A 910 38.22 -18.54 -35.76
C GLU A 910 38.93 -19.88 -35.57
N SER A 911 40.14 -19.89 -34.99
CA SER A 911 40.86 -21.13 -34.71
C SER A 911 40.15 -22.03 -33.70
N LEU A 912 39.46 -21.45 -32.70
CA LEU A 912 38.68 -22.21 -31.73
C LEU A 912 37.44 -22.89 -32.33
N THR A 913 36.99 -22.42 -33.50
CA THR A 913 35.91 -23.02 -34.29
C THR A 913 36.42 -24.01 -35.35
N ASP A 914 37.70 -24.39 -35.31
CA ASP A 914 38.27 -25.45 -36.14
C ASP A 914 38.55 -26.69 -35.28
N GLU A 915 37.98 -27.83 -35.65
CA GLU A 915 38.20 -29.12 -34.95
C GLU A 915 39.69 -29.47 -34.84
N ARG A 916 40.52 -29.03 -35.79
CA ARG A 916 41.97 -29.32 -35.80
C ARG A 916 42.73 -28.65 -34.65
N TRP A 917 42.26 -27.49 -34.18
CA TRP A 917 42.90 -26.78 -33.07
C TRP A 917 42.82 -27.56 -31.76
N TRP A 918 41.74 -28.34 -31.61
CA TRP A 918 41.47 -29.14 -30.42
C TRP A 918 42.24 -30.47 -30.36
N ILE A 919 42.94 -30.85 -31.44
CA ILE A 919 43.77 -32.06 -31.49
C ILE A 919 45.08 -31.79 -30.73
N ASN A 920 45.34 -32.56 -29.67
CA ASN A 920 46.50 -32.41 -28.77
C ASN A 920 46.57 -31.04 -28.06
N VAL A 921 45.41 -30.47 -27.69
CA VAL A 921 45.37 -29.22 -26.93
C VAL A 921 46.05 -29.39 -25.57
N THR A 922 46.86 -28.42 -25.16
CA THR A 922 47.58 -28.43 -23.86
C THR A 922 46.94 -27.45 -22.85
N PRO A 923 47.17 -27.64 -21.54
CA PRO A 923 46.68 -26.70 -20.52
C PRO A 923 47.18 -25.26 -20.74
N ALA A 924 48.42 -25.09 -21.22
CA ALA A 924 48.99 -23.80 -21.58
C ALA A 924 48.26 -23.11 -22.75
N MET A 925 47.84 -23.86 -23.78
CA MET A 925 47.03 -23.33 -24.88
C MET A 925 45.67 -22.84 -24.38
N LEU A 926 45.02 -23.61 -23.50
CA LEU A 926 43.75 -23.22 -22.89
C LEU A 926 43.89 -21.99 -21.96
N GLU A 927 45.02 -21.84 -21.28
CA GLU A 927 45.31 -20.66 -20.48
C GLU A 927 45.41 -19.39 -21.34
N GLU A 928 46.02 -19.49 -22.53
CA GLU A 928 46.07 -18.36 -23.47
C GLU A 928 44.66 -17.95 -23.93
N VAL A 929 43.82 -18.93 -24.24
CA VAL A 929 42.39 -18.71 -24.56
C VAL A 929 41.69 -18.00 -23.41
N ARG A 930 41.86 -18.50 -22.18
CA ARG A 930 41.27 -17.89 -20.98
C ARG A 930 41.62 -16.42 -20.86
N ARG A 931 42.91 -16.07 -20.96
CA ARG A 931 43.42 -14.70 -20.81
C ARG A 931 42.89 -13.76 -21.89
N ARG A 932 42.83 -14.21 -23.14
CA ARG A 932 42.48 -13.37 -24.30
C ARG A 932 40.96 -13.24 -24.49
N VAL A 933 40.18 -14.24 -24.12
CA VAL A 933 38.74 -14.30 -24.39
C VAL A 933 37.89 -13.85 -23.20
N ARG A 934 38.32 -14.06 -21.94
CA ARG A 934 37.50 -13.75 -20.74
C ARG A 934 36.88 -12.35 -20.74
N GLY A 935 37.62 -11.33 -21.17
CA GLY A 935 37.18 -9.94 -21.17
C GLY A 935 36.18 -9.60 -22.27
N LEU A 936 36.02 -10.50 -23.25
CA LEU A 936 35.11 -10.36 -24.39
C LEU A 936 33.76 -11.04 -24.14
N VAL A 937 33.68 -12.05 -23.28
CA VAL A 937 32.45 -12.85 -23.04
C VAL A 937 31.25 -11.99 -22.65
N LYS A 938 31.46 -10.90 -21.91
CA LYS A 938 30.42 -9.92 -21.55
C LYS A 938 29.76 -9.20 -22.72
N LEU A 939 30.35 -9.27 -23.93
CA LEU A 939 29.85 -8.62 -25.14
C LEU A 939 28.84 -9.48 -25.91
N ILE A 940 28.59 -10.71 -25.47
CA ILE A 940 27.56 -11.58 -26.03
C ILE A 940 26.19 -11.07 -25.56
N ASP A 941 25.34 -10.63 -26.50
CA ASP A 941 23.98 -10.15 -26.19
C ASP A 941 23.15 -11.25 -25.52
N ARG A 942 22.40 -10.90 -24.48
CA ARG A 942 21.58 -11.83 -23.65
C ARG A 942 20.39 -12.47 -24.37
N THR A 943 20.29 -12.37 -25.70
CA THR A 943 19.19 -12.99 -26.47
C THR A 943 19.67 -13.51 -27.83
N ASN A 944 19.67 -14.83 -28.01
CA ASN A 944 18.65 -15.57 -28.79
C ASN A 944 18.95 -17.08 -28.91
N ARG A 945 19.99 -17.60 -28.27
CA ARG A 945 20.17 -19.02 -27.91
C ARG A 945 20.96 -19.05 -26.61
N ASN A 946 20.31 -19.34 -25.49
CA ASN A 946 20.99 -19.43 -24.20
C ASN A 946 21.81 -20.73 -24.20
N PRO A 947 23.15 -20.68 -24.03
CA PRO A 947 23.87 -21.88 -23.65
C PRO A 947 23.32 -22.34 -22.30
N VAL A 948 22.85 -23.58 -22.23
CA VAL A 948 22.34 -24.18 -20.98
C VAL A 948 23.55 -24.53 -20.12
N TYR A 949 23.84 -23.68 -19.15
CA TYR A 949 24.84 -23.99 -18.12
C TYR A 949 24.17 -24.82 -17.03
N SER A 950 24.50 -26.11 -16.95
CA SER A 950 24.09 -26.96 -15.82
C SER A 950 25.25 -27.13 -14.83
N ASP A 951 24.92 -27.06 -13.55
CA ASP A 951 25.82 -27.16 -12.40
C ASP A 951 25.52 -28.42 -11.55
N PHE A 952 24.95 -29.46 -12.18
CA PHE A 952 24.70 -30.74 -11.53
C PHE A 952 26.01 -31.38 -11.07
N ILE A 953 26.03 -31.80 -9.81
CA ILE A 953 27.03 -32.70 -9.24
C ILE A 953 26.65 -34.11 -9.72
N ASP A 954 27.55 -34.77 -10.44
CA ASP A 954 27.41 -36.17 -10.83
C ASP A 954 28.01 -37.05 -9.72
N GLU A 955 27.24 -38.01 -9.21
CA GLU A 955 27.67 -38.96 -8.17
C GLU A 955 27.79 -40.37 -8.75
N TYR A 956 28.78 -41.14 -8.28
CA TYR A 956 28.94 -42.54 -8.61
C TYR A 956 27.78 -43.39 -8.04
N GLY A 957 27.12 -44.18 -8.87
CA GLY A 957 26.18 -45.19 -8.40
C GLY A 957 26.90 -46.42 -7.82
N GLU A 958 26.58 -46.81 -6.58
CA GLU A 958 26.87 -48.14 -6.06
C GLU A 958 25.66 -49.08 -6.21
N VAL A 959 25.93 -50.24 -6.83
CA VAL A 959 25.03 -51.39 -6.97
C VAL A 959 25.01 -52.20 -5.67
N VAL A 960 23.82 -52.48 -5.11
CA VAL A 960 23.63 -53.59 -4.16
C VAL A 960 22.27 -54.27 -4.40
N GLU A 961 22.33 -55.53 -4.87
CA GLU A 961 21.23 -56.51 -4.80
C GLU A 961 20.95 -56.93 -3.35
N ARG A 962 19.68 -57.27 -3.02
CA ARG A 962 19.28 -58.42 -2.15
C ARG A 962 17.75 -58.58 -2.04
N PRO A 963 17.23 -59.76 -1.61
CA PRO A 963 16.16 -60.46 -2.30
C PRO A 963 14.81 -60.48 -1.56
N TYR A 964 13.83 -60.97 -2.31
CA TYR A 964 12.41 -61.16 -2.02
C TYR A 964 12.12 -62.25 -0.98
N GLU A 965 11.08 -62.10 -0.13
CA GLU A 965 10.11 -63.18 0.17
C GLU A 965 8.77 -62.70 0.81
N ARG A 966 7.71 -62.96 0.03
CA ARG A 966 6.25 -63.11 0.23
C ARG A 966 5.57 -63.08 1.62
N SER A 967 4.35 -62.53 1.61
CA SER A 967 3.15 -63.31 2.02
C SER A 967 1.92 -62.95 1.16
N ASP A 968 1.23 -63.99 0.67
CA ASP A 968 0.07 -63.93 -0.21
C ASP A 968 -1.23 -63.63 0.57
N ALA A 969 -2.06 -62.70 0.08
CA ALA A 969 -3.50 -62.68 0.36
C ALA A 969 -4.27 -61.86 -0.69
N GLY A 970 -5.05 -62.55 -1.54
CA GLY A 970 -6.36 -62.09 -2.02
C GLY A 970 -6.37 -60.99 -3.09
N ALA A 971 -6.61 -61.40 -4.34
CA ALA A 971 -6.85 -60.56 -5.50
C ALA A 971 -8.08 -59.63 -5.33
N GLN A 972 -7.81 -58.36 -5.05
CA GLN A 972 -8.59 -57.23 -5.52
C GLN A 972 -7.59 -56.07 -5.71
N VAL A 973 -7.06 -55.97 -6.93
CA VAL A 973 -6.04 -54.97 -7.25
C VAL A 973 -6.64 -53.57 -7.10
N ASP A 974 -5.99 -52.78 -6.27
CA ASP A 974 -6.24 -51.39 -5.96
C ASP A 974 -5.97 -50.53 -7.22
N MET A 975 -6.99 -50.36 -8.06
CA MET A 975 -6.91 -49.56 -9.31
C MET A 975 -6.47 -48.12 -9.05
N GLU A 976 -6.75 -47.57 -7.86
CA GLU A 976 -6.25 -46.25 -7.44
C GLU A 976 -4.73 -46.24 -7.27
N ARG A 977 -4.14 -47.28 -6.67
CA ARG A 977 -2.69 -47.44 -6.60
C ARG A 977 -2.05 -47.64 -7.97
N PHE A 978 -2.72 -48.33 -8.89
CA PHE A 978 -2.23 -48.48 -10.27
C PHE A 978 -2.19 -47.12 -10.98
N HIS A 979 -3.27 -46.33 -10.96
CA HIS A 979 -3.31 -44.99 -11.54
C HIS A 979 -2.30 -44.03 -10.89
N ALA A 980 -2.08 -44.13 -9.58
CA ALA A 980 -1.07 -43.34 -8.88
C ALA A 980 0.37 -43.68 -9.34
N LYS A 981 0.68 -44.96 -9.57
CA LYS A 981 1.99 -45.40 -10.08
C LYS A 981 2.22 -44.94 -11.52
N VAL A 982 1.22 -45.08 -12.39
CA VAL A 982 1.31 -44.63 -13.79
C VAL A 982 1.48 -43.11 -13.86
N ARG A 983 0.75 -42.34 -13.04
CA ARG A 983 0.92 -40.89 -12.94
C ARG A 983 2.33 -40.51 -12.50
N ASP A 984 2.86 -41.14 -11.45
CA ASP A 984 4.20 -40.86 -10.94
C ASP A 984 5.28 -41.18 -11.98
N PHE A 985 5.13 -42.29 -12.71
CA PHE A 985 6.00 -42.65 -13.82
C PHE A 985 5.96 -41.62 -14.95
N LEU A 986 4.76 -41.20 -15.38
CA LEU A 986 4.62 -40.17 -16.43
C LEU A 986 5.25 -38.83 -16.01
N HIS A 987 5.18 -38.45 -14.74
CA HIS A 987 5.86 -37.26 -14.24
C HIS A 987 7.39 -37.33 -14.30
N ARG A 988 7.97 -38.53 -14.15
CA ARG A 988 9.43 -38.74 -14.29
C ARG A 988 9.90 -38.67 -15.75
N HIS A 989 8.98 -38.77 -16.71
CA HIS A 989 9.25 -38.73 -18.15
C HIS A 989 8.60 -37.50 -18.82
N ASP A 990 8.49 -36.38 -18.08
CA ASP A 990 7.95 -35.10 -18.56
C ASP A 990 8.74 -34.49 -19.75
N ASP A 991 9.94 -35.01 -20.04
CA ASP A 991 10.78 -34.67 -21.19
C ASP A 991 10.30 -35.29 -22.51
N ASN A 992 9.44 -36.31 -22.46
CA ASN A 992 8.90 -36.95 -23.65
C ASN A 992 8.03 -35.99 -24.50
N LEU A 993 8.36 -35.87 -25.80
CA LEU A 993 7.72 -34.91 -26.70
C LEU A 993 6.23 -35.19 -26.92
N ALA A 994 5.82 -36.46 -26.99
CA ALA A 994 4.43 -36.86 -27.15
C ALA A 994 3.61 -36.54 -25.88
N LEU A 995 4.20 -36.72 -24.69
CA LEU A 995 3.58 -36.34 -23.41
C LEU A 995 3.44 -34.82 -23.28
N GLN A 996 4.44 -34.04 -23.69
CA GLN A 996 4.37 -32.58 -23.72
C GLN A 996 3.30 -32.07 -24.69
N LYS A 997 3.19 -32.67 -25.90
CA LYS A 997 2.11 -32.35 -26.85
C LYS A 997 0.74 -32.59 -26.23
N LEU A 998 0.58 -33.70 -25.52
CA LEU A 998 -0.66 -34.10 -24.86
C LEU A 998 -1.06 -33.14 -23.73
N ARG A 999 -0.11 -32.70 -22.89
CA ARG A 999 -0.32 -31.71 -21.83
C ARG A 999 -0.56 -30.29 -22.36
N ARG A 1000 0.04 -29.94 -23.51
CA ARG A 1000 -0.11 -28.63 -24.18
C ARG A 1000 -1.28 -28.54 -25.15
N ASN A 1001 -2.20 -29.51 -25.11
CA ASN A 1001 -3.38 -29.56 -25.99
C ASN A 1001 -3.03 -29.44 -27.50
N ARG A 1002 -1.94 -30.08 -27.94
CA ARG A 1002 -1.52 -30.19 -29.34
C ARG A 1002 -2.02 -31.52 -29.93
N PRO A 1003 -2.31 -31.59 -31.25
CA PRO A 1003 -2.74 -32.83 -31.89
C PRO A 1003 -1.63 -33.90 -31.82
N LEU A 1004 -2.03 -35.15 -31.59
CA LEU A 1004 -1.14 -36.30 -31.56
C LEU A 1004 -1.15 -37.00 -32.92
N THR A 1005 0.02 -37.46 -33.38
CA THR A 1005 0.15 -38.34 -34.55
C THR A 1005 0.11 -39.81 -34.13
N GLU A 1006 -0.10 -40.72 -35.09
CA GLU A 1006 -0.03 -42.17 -34.81
C GLU A 1006 1.34 -42.58 -34.23
N THR A 1007 2.43 -41.95 -34.70
CA THR A 1007 3.79 -42.16 -34.17
C THR A 1007 3.91 -41.72 -32.71
N ASP A 1008 3.32 -40.57 -32.34
CA ASP A 1008 3.33 -40.08 -30.96
C ASP A 1008 2.60 -41.05 -30.01
N LEU A 1009 1.52 -41.69 -30.46
CA LEU A 1009 0.80 -42.69 -29.67
C LEU A 1009 1.58 -43.99 -29.54
N SER A 1010 2.23 -44.44 -30.62
CA SER A 1010 3.11 -45.61 -30.55
C SER A 1010 4.30 -45.39 -29.61
N GLU A 1011 4.86 -44.18 -29.57
CA GLU A 1011 5.92 -43.83 -28.61
C GLU A 1011 5.43 -43.84 -27.16
N LEU A 1012 4.23 -43.30 -26.88
CA LEU A 1012 3.63 -43.34 -25.54
C LEU A 1012 3.26 -44.76 -25.11
N GLU A 1013 2.82 -45.60 -26.06
CA GLU A 1013 2.53 -47.01 -25.81
C GLU A 1013 3.81 -47.77 -25.49
N HIS A 1014 4.86 -47.55 -26.27
CA HIS A 1014 6.19 -48.13 -26.06
C HIS A 1014 6.79 -47.68 -24.72
N LEU A 1015 6.67 -46.40 -24.36
CA LEU A 1015 7.14 -45.86 -23.07
C LEU A 1015 6.48 -46.59 -21.88
N LEU A 1016 5.19 -46.87 -21.97
CA LEU A 1016 4.46 -47.56 -20.89
C LEU A 1016 4.73 -49.07 -20.87
N VAL A 1017 4.90 -49.71 -22.04
CA VAL A 1017 5.11 -51.16 -22.16
C VAL A 1017 6.57 -51.58 -21.89
N GLU A 1018 7.56 -50.82 -22.39
CA GLU A 1018 8.99 -51.12 -22.20
C GLU A 1018 9.48 -50.95 -20.77
N SER A 1019 8.79 -50.14 -19.96
CA SER A 1019 9.14 -49.99 -18.55
C SER A 1019 9.08 -51.32 -17.79
N GLY A 1020 8.23 -52.27 -18.22
CA GLY A 1020 7.99 -53.53 -17.52
C GLY A 1020 7.42 -53.38 -16.10
N GLU A 1021 7.09 -52.16 -15.68
CA GLU A 1021 6.65 -51.83 -14.31
C GLU A 1021 5.13 -51.99 -14.10
N PHE A 1022 4.37 -52.18 -15.19
CA PHE A 1022 2.90 -52.17 -15.18
C PHE A 1022 2.31 -53.50 -15.67
N ASP A 1023 1.20 -53.93 -15.05
CA ASP A 1023 0.43 -55.07 -15.52
C ASP A 1023 -0.27 -54.74 -16.86
N GLU A 1024 0.14 -55.38 -17.94
CA GLU A 1024 -0.42 -55.19 -19.29
C GLU A 1024 -1.95 -55.39 -19.33
N ALA A 1025 -2.50 -56.30 -18.51
CA ALA A 1025 -3.93 -56.56 -18.49
C ALA A 1025 -4.71 -55.44 -17.80
N ALA A 1026 -4.14 -54.80 -16.77
CA ALA A 1026 -4.71 -53.63 -16.11
C ALA A 1026 -4.59 -52.38 -17.00
N LEU A 1027 -3.44 -52.21 -17.67
CA LEU A 1027 -3.19 -51.09 -18.60
C LEU A 1027 -4.16 -51.11 -19.78
N ARG A 1028 -4.35 -52.27 -20.44
CA ARG A 1028 -5.31 -52.41 -21.55
C ARG A 1028 -6.74 -52.11 -21.12
N ARG A 1029 -7.15 -52.57 -19.93
CA ARG A 1029 -8.49 -52.31 -19.39
C ARG A 1029 -8.71 -50.81 -19.16
N SER A 1030 -7.76 -50.10 -18.56
CA SER A 1030 -7.88 -48.66 -18.34
C SER A 1030 -7.85 -47.85 -19.65
N ILE A 1031 -7.10 -48.29 -20.66
CA ILE A 1031 -7.09 -47.67 -22.00
C ILE A 1031 -8.44 -47.85 -22.71
N GLU A 1032 -9.04 -49.04 -22.62
CA GLU A 1032 -10.38 -49.31 -23.17
C GLU A 1032 -11.46 -48.48 -22.46
N GLU A 1033 -11.41 -48.39 -21.13
CA GLU A 1033 -12.33 -47.58 -20.33
C GLU A 1033 -12.23 -46.07 -20.65
N ALA A 1034 -11.02 -45.56 -20.84
CA ALA A 1034 -10.77 -44.16 -21.21
C ALA A 1034 -10.96 -43.86 -22.71
N ARG A 1035 -11.37 -44.85 -23.52
CA ARG A 1035 -11.60 -44.73 -24.97
C ARG A 1035 -10.35 -44.33 -25.78
N GLY A 1036 -9.18 -44.81 -25.37
CA GLY A 1036 -7.92 -44.63 -26.09
C GLY A 1036 -6.75 -44.21 -25.20
N LEU A 1037 -5.52 -44.47 -25.68
CA LEU A 1037 -4.30 -44.26 -24.90
C LEU A 1037 -4.06 -42.79 -24.54
N GLY A 1038 -4.25 -41.88 -25.49
CA GLY A 1038 -4.06 -40.45 -25.25
C GLY A 1038 -5.08 -39.88 -24.25
N ALA A 1039 -6.33 -40.33 -24.33
CA ALA A 1039 -7.38 -39.97 -23.36
C ALA A 1039 -7.09 -40.53 -21.96
N PHE A 1040 -6.61 -41.78 -21.86
CA PHE A 1040 -6.18 -42.39 -20.61
C PHE A 1040 -5.05 -41.59 -19.94
N ILE A 1041 -3.94 -41.36 -20.66
CA ILE A 1041 -2.80 -40.60 -20.15
C ILE A 1041 -3.23 -39.20 -19.71
N ARG A 1042 -4.06 -38.53 -20.51
CA ARG A 1042 -4.53 -37.16 -20.21
C ARG A 1042 -5.35 -37.08 -18.94
N SER A 1043 -6.18 -38.07 -18.66
CA SER A 1043 -6.95 -38.14 -17.41
C SER A 1043 -6.09 -38.29 -16.16
N LEU A 1044 -4.85 -38.76 -16.31
CA LEU A 1044 -3.91 -38.94 -15.22
C LEU A 1044 -3.01 -37.71 -14.99
N VAL A 1045 -2.58 -37.04 -16.07
CA VAL A 1045 -1.61 -35.92 -16.02
C VAL A 1045 -2.22 -34.53 -16.14
N GLY A 1046 -3.47 -34.42 -16.62
CA GLY A 1046 -4.15 -33.15 -16.82
C GLY A 1046 -3.62 -32.32 -18.00
N LEU A 1047 -4.07 -31.07 -18.10
CA LEU A 1047 -3.60 -30.09 -19.09
C LEU A 1047 -2.78 -28.98 -18.43
N GLU A 1048 -1.82 -28.42 -19.17
CA GLU A 1048 -1.18 -27.18 -18.76
C GLU A 1048 -2.19 -26.03 -18.76
N ARG A 1049 -2.30 -25.33 -17.62
CA ARG A 1049 -3.28 -24.25 -17.43
C ARG A 1049 -3.22 -23.20 -18.54
N GLU A 1050 -2.03 -22.80 -18.97
CA GLU A 1050 -1.83 -21.83 -20.06
C GLU A 1050 -2.43 -22.32 -21.38
N SER A 1051 -2.27 -23.61 -21.69
CA SER A 1051 -2.84 -24.22 -22.90
C SER A 1051 -4.36 -24.32 -22.84
N VAL A 1052 -4.95 -24.51 -21.65
CA VAL A 1052 -6.40 -24.47 -21.46
C VAL A 1052 -6.93 -23.05 -21.67
N VAL A 1053 -6.26 -22.05 -21.09
CA VAL A 1053 -6.61 -20.64 -21.25
C VAL A 1053 -6.46 -20.19 -22.72
N GLU A 1054 -5.41 -20.63 -23.41
CA GLU A 1054 -5.20 -20.39 -24.84
C GLU A 1054 -6.32 -21.04 -25.68
N ALA A 1055 -6.65 -22.30 -25.42
CA ALA A 1055 -7.70 -23.03 -26.15
C ALA A 1055 -9.10 -22.44 -25.93
N LEU A 1056 -9.33 -21.85 -24.75
CA LEU A 1056 -10.57 -21.15 -24.42
C LEU A 1056 -10.48 -19.65 -24.70
N SER A 1057 -9.39 -19.12 -25.25
CA SER A 1057 -9.13 -17.67 -25.35
C SER A 1057 -10.21 -16.89 -26.11
N GLU A 1058 -10.72 -17.43 -27.21
CA GLU A 1058 -11.82 -16.82 -27.99
C GLU A 1058 -13.17 -16.83 -27.25
N PHE A 1059 -13.37 -17.81 -26.34
CA PHE A 1059 -14.51 -17.82 -25.43
C PHE A 1059 -14.26 -16.90 -24.22
N LEU A 1060 -13.01 -16.82 -23.75
CA LEU A 1060 -12.51 -16.04 -22.62
C LEU A 1060 -12.27 -14.56 -22.98
N ASP A 1061 -13.26 -13.91 -23.60
CA ASP A 1061 -13.24 -12.45 -23.66
C ASP A 1061 -13.66 -11.85 -22.31
N ALA A 1062 -12.79 -12.03 -21.30
CA ALA A 1062 -12.97 -11.56 -19.93
C ALA A 1062 -13.17 -10.03 -19.84
N THR A 1063 -12.94 -9.29 -20.95
CA THR A 1063 -13.15 -7.85 -20.98
C THR A 1063 -14.62 -7.45 -20.92
N THR A 1064 -15.58 -8.36 -21.13
CA THR A 1064 -17.03 -8.10 -21.06
C THR A 1064 -17.80 -8.99 -20.07
N PHE A 1065 -17.16 -10.02 -19.51
CA PHE A 1065 -17.84 -10.96 -18.61
C PHE A 1065 -18.15 -10.37 -17.24
N SER A 1066 -19.31 -10.76 -16.69
CA SER A 1066 -19.70 -10.54 -15.30
C SER A 1066 -18.83 -11.35 -14.33
N SER A 1067 -18.84 -10.96 -13.05
CA SER A 1067 -18.08 -11.66 -12.00
C SER A 1067 -18.42 -13.15 -11.92
N LYS A 1068 -19.72 -13.49 -12.00
CA LYS A 1068 -20.21 -14.88 -11.98
C LYS A 1068 -19.77 -15.69 -13.20
N GLN A 1069 -19.78 -15.07 -14.38
CA GLN A 1069 -19.30 -15.74 -15.60
C GLN A 1069 -17.80 -16.03 -15.49
N ILE A 1070 -16.99 -15.08 -15.03
CA ILE A 1070 -15.55 -15.26 -14.82
C ILE A 1070 -15.28 -16.41 -13.83
N ASP A 1071 -15.99 -16.44 -12.69
CA ASP A 1071 -15.82 -17.50 -11.69
C ASP A 1071 -16.24 -18.88 -12.26
N PHE A 1072 -17.30 -18.95 -13.06
CA PHE A 1072 -17.72 -20.17 -13.73
C PHE A 1072 -16.69 -20.68 -14.74
N VAL A 1073 -16.11 -19.79 -15.58
CA VAL A 1073 -15.06 -20.23 -16.52
C VAL A 1073 -13.80 -20.67 -15.81
N LYS A 1074 -13.44 -20.06 -14.66
CA LYS A 1074 -12.32 -20.54 -13.83
C LYS A 1074 -12.55 -21.97 -13.35
N LEU A 1075 -13.77 -22.33 -12.97
CA LEU A 1075 -14.14 -23.69 -12.60
C LEU A 1075 -13.89 -24.67 -13.76
N ILE A 1076 -14.21 -24.27 -14.99
CA ILE A 1076 -13.95 -25.06 -16.20
C ILE A 1076 -12.45 -25.24 -16.41
N VAL A 1077 -11.68 -24.15 -16.35
CA VAL A 1077 -10.23 -24.17 -16.52
C VAL A 1077 -9.58 -25.07 -15.46
N ASP A 1078 -9.98 -24.94 -14.20
CA ASP A 1078 -9.45 -25.75 -13.10
C ASP A 1078 -9.78 -27.24 -13.31
N HIS A 1079 -11.00 -27.57 -13.72
CA HIS A 1079 -11.39 -28.95 -14.00
C HIS A 1079 -10.58 -29.55 -15.15
N LEU A 1080 -10.43 -28.83 -16.27
CA LEU A 1080 -9.61 -29.27 -17.41
C LEU A 1080 -8.12 -29.38 -17.06
N THR A 1081 -7.62 -28.51 -16.17
CA THR A 1081 -6.22 -28.56 -15.71
C THR A 1081 -5.96 -29.85 -14.91
N HIS A 1082 -6.90 -30.29 -14.06
CA HIS A 1082 -6.72 -31.47 -13.22
C HIS A 1082 -7.10 -32.78 -13.92
N ASN A 1083 -8.22 -32.80 -14.64
CA ASN A 1083 -8.80 -34.01 -15.22
C ASN A 1083 -8.46 -34.17 -16.71
N GLY A 1084 -7.91 -33.13 -17.34
CA GLY A 1084 -7.40 -33.16 -18.71
C GLY A 1084 -8.47 -33.20 -19.81
N MET A 1085 -9.69 -33.64 -19.50
CA MET A 1085 -10.84 -33.70 -20.40
C MET A 1085 -12.10 -33.28 -19.65
N MET A 1086 -13.11 -32.83 -20.39
CA MET A 1086 -14.42 -32.49 -19.84
C MET A 1086 -15.50 -32.75 -20.88
N GLU A 1087 -16.46 -33.62 -20.56
CA GLU A 1087 -17.66 -33.77 -21.38
C GLU A 1087 -18.59 -32.57 -21.18
N PRO A 1088 -19.24 -32.04 -22.23
CA PRO A 1088 -20.18 -30.91 -22.10
C PRO A 1088 -21.29 -31.13 -21.06
N SER A 1089 -21.72 -32.38 -20.84
CA SER A 1089 -22.71 -32.72 -19.82
C SER A 1089 -22.23 -32.45 -18.39
N ALA A 1090 -20.91 -32.47 -18.13
CA ALA A 1090 -20.35 -32.22 -16.80
C ALA A 1090 -20.62 -30.80 -16.29
N LEU A 1091 -20.95 -29.85 -17.18
CA LEU A 1091 -21.38 -28.50 -16.80
C LEU A 1091 -22.73 -28.48 -16.03
N TYR A 1092 -23.45 -29.61 -16.03
CA TYR A 1092 -24.72 -29.81 -15.32
C TYR A 1092 -24.57 -30.69 -14.07
N ASP A 1093 -23.33 -31.02 -13.68
CA ASP A 1093 -23.00 -31.79 -12.47
C ASP A 1093 -22.23 -30.92 -11.45
N PRO A 1094 -22.20 -31.29 -10.15
CA PRO A 1094 -21.34 -30.62 -9.17
C PRO A 1094 -19.86 -30.69 -9.56
N PRO A 1095 -19.05 -29.62 -9.43
CA PRO A 1095 -19.35 -28.36 -8.73
C PRO A 1095 -19.98 -27.24 -9.59
N PHE A 1096 -20.31 -27.47 -10.87
CA PHE A 1096 -20.79 -26.42 -11.78
C PHE A 1096 -22.20 -25.93 -11.43
N VAL A 1097 -23.09 -26.84 -11.04
CA VAL A 1097 -24.45 -26.50 -10.61
C VAL A 1097 -24.50 -25.68 -9.32
N ASP A 1098 -23.46 -25.74 -8.47
CA ASP A 1098 -23.38 -24.89 -7.28
C ASP A 1098 -23.24 -23.39 -7.65
N HIS A 1099 -22.63 -23.12 -8.81
CA HIS A 1099 -22.46 -21.78 -9.36
C HIS A 1099 -23.57 -21.40 -10.37
N ALA A 1100 -24.22 -22.39 -10.99
CA ALA A 1100 -25.31 -22.23 -11.95
C ALA A 1100 -26.44 -23.27 -11.70
N PRO A 1101 -27.35 -23.02 -10.72
CA PRO A 1101 -28.29 -24.04 -10.22
C PRO A 1101 -29.28 -24.63 -11.23
N SER A 1102 -29.58 -23.89 -12.29
CA SER A 1102 -30.46 -24.34 -13.39
C SER A 1102 -29.72 -24.52 -14.71
N GLY A 1103 -28.40 -24.72 -14.64
CA GLY A 1103 -27.53 -24.94 -15.79
C GLY A 1103 -26.80 -23.67 -16.28
N PRO A 1104 -25.77 -23.84 -17.13
CA PRO A 1104 -24.92 -22.76 -17.63
C PRO A 1104 -25.67 -21.72 -18.49
N GLU A 1105 -26.90 -22.00 -18.92
CA GLU A 1105 -27.81 -21.10 -19.65
C GLU A 1105 -28.20 -19.85 -18.85
N VAL A 1106 -28.12 -19.92 -17.52
CA VAL A 1106 -28.33 -18.76 -16.65
C VAL A 1106 -27.19 -17.74 -16.78
N LEU A 1107 -25.99 -18.23 -17.11
CA LEU A 1107 -24.77 -17.42 -17.14
C LEU A 1107 -24.41 -17.00 -18.56
N PHE A 1108 -24.66 -17.83 -19.58
CA PHE A 1108 -24.26 -17.54 -20.95
C PHE A 1108 -25.42 -17.68 -21.93
N PRO A 1109 -25.53 -16.80 -22.95
CA PRO A 1109 -26.47 -16.97 -24.05
C PRO A 1109 -26.21 -18.30 -24.80
N SER A 1110 -27.26 -18.88 -25.39
CA SER A 1110 -27.18 -20.19 -26.07
C SER A 1110 -26.12 -20.23 -27.18
N GLU A 1111 -25.89 -19.13 -27.90
CA GLU A 1111 -24.85 -19.03 -28.93
C GLU A 1111 -23.43 -19.20 -28.33
N ARG A 1112 -23.16 -18.57 -27.19
CA ARG A 1112 -21.89 -18.69 -26.48
C ARG A 1112 -21.71 -20.07 -25.86
N LEU A 1113 -22.79 -20.70 -25.35
CA LEU A 1113 -22.72 -22.08 -24.85
C LEU A 1113 -22.41 -23.08 -25.97
N ASN A 1114 -22.99 -22.89 -27.15
CA ASN A 1114 -22.65 -23.70 -28.31
C ASN A 1114 -21.17 -23.55 -28.67
N GLN A 1115 -20.62 -22.33 -28.63
CA GLN A 1115 -19.18 -22.12 -28.83
C GLN A 1115 -18.35 -22.85 -27.77
N LEU A 1116 -18.74 -22.78 -26.49
CA LEU A 1116 -18.07 -23.50 -25.40
C LEU A 1116 -18.11 -25.02 -25.61
N HIS A 1117 -19.27 -25.59 -25.96
CA HIS A 1117 -19.42 -27.02 -26.24
C HIS A 1117 -18.53 -27.47 -27.41
N VAL A 1118 -18.46 -26.68 -28.48
CA VAL A 1118 -17.57 -26.95 -29.62
C VAL A 1118 -16.10 -26.94 -29.18
N ARG A 1119 -15.68 -25.96 -28.37
CA ARG A 1119 -14.31 -25.90 -27.85
C ARG A 1119 -13.97 -27.06 -26.91
N LEU A 1120 -14.88 -27.44 -26.02
CA LEU A 1120 -14.68 -28.62 -25.16
C LEU A 1120 -14.56 -29.90 -26.00
N ALA A 1121 -15.38 -30.05 -27.05
CA ALA A 1121 -15.29 -31.16 -27.97
C ALA A 1121 -13.95 -31.17 -28.74
N GLU A 1122 -13.45 -30.02 -29.19
CA GLU A 1122 -12.14 -29.90 -29.83
C GLU A 1122 -10.98 -30.24 -28.88
N ILE A 1123 -11.04 -29.79 -27.62
CA ILE A 1123 -10.04 -30.11 -26.59
C ILE A 1123 -10.01 -31.63 -26.36
N ASN A 1124 -11.17 -32.27 -26.19
CA ASN A 1124 -11.27 -33.71 -26.01
C ASN A 1124 -10.80 -34.47 -27.26
N ALA A 1125 -11.16 -34.01 -28.47
CA ALA A 1125 -10.78 -34.65 -29.73
C ALA A 1125 -9.26 -34.69 -29.93
N ARG A 1126 -8.52 -33.68 -29.46
CA ARG A 1126 -7.04 -33.67 -29.51
C ARG A 1126 -6.40 -34.74 -28.63
N ALA A 1127 -7.15 -35.48 -27.80
CA ALA A 1127 -6.69 -36.66 -27.04
C ALA A 1127 -6.67 -37.93 -27.85
N SER A 1128 -7.47 -37.96 -28.89
CA SER A 1128 -7.61 -39.09 -29.78
C SER A 1128 -6.80 -38.80 -31.04
N ALA A 1129 -6.21 -39.84 -31.65
CA ALA A 1129 -5.60 -39.68 -32.96
C ALA A 1129 -6.63 -39.08 -33.94
N SER A 1130 -6.20 -38.12 -34.75
CA SER A 1130 -6.91 -37.75 -35.98
C SER A 1130 -6.25 -38.42 -37.17
#